data_AF-A0A365NJK3-F1
#
_entry.id   AF-A0A365NJK3-F1
#
_cell.length_a   1.000
_cell.length_b   1.000
_cell.length_c   1.000
_cell.angle_alpha   90.00
_cell.angle_beta   90.00
_cell.angle_gamma   90.00
#
_symmetry.space_group_name_H-M   'P 1'
#
loop_
_entity.id
_entity.type
_entity.pdbx_description
1 polymer ?
#
loop_
_entity_poly.entity_id
_entity_poly.type
_entity_poly.pdbx_seq_one_letter_code
_entity_poly.pdbx_strand_id
1 'polypeptide(L)'
;MTRVKPGQRQRARAPKTSAHEETNELQEVKCDEARPACTSTGRKCDGYQTNTPSPPAASSPSAVSSPTSVISTYSTQPEARSFQFFIEKTLVNFQTFFEDDLWNRRVLQVAQSTDCIRHAIVALAYYHELYLTHEQWRSLESVSALKHYNLAIKELLNPSPNTSSQGHILVLSCLIFICIELLHGKTDSAIGLFRYGCAMIQQFRRTISTNRSHGSHAKSDVEATFSLADACFRRIAVQLLMLMGDVDVGIWSSYHETFSNALPPPETSFSSLSDAREAILELLVEQASPGLKGKPIYETVSHATKVEQWGQSFDNLLTELKNSGKNLSICEQRAIALLQLHRKYLEINVAKYLHGQGNPCFWDRFTTQFDEIVNCAATAAGLDKNYTQRNWVKDSPSEAYFHVDLGYTSVLVSVIARCRDPTVRRRAIAVMLAERVQEGVFNGTQSARVGARVMELEEARSGRERIEPAILFDFITIHSNFSNVVHMSLTSTLLPTSTTTTSAMGKFTIPKCATGLREIDPSLLDLRPESEIIAQLQTYQPITSEKNVWAVWDKGFYAMYPSHQQTVINWVRRLGPSWTVRLVDFVEGSPNNIFKYVGKEWFPETFVNKTMDGKHAPQHAADLARLPLIYEHGGVWMDVSNMLHIHLDTLFWDHISSPDAPYEMAAWIITGQIRAKWGDFGNFMLAARKNCEFIKNWHKGYKELWKGRTNVDGFHKHPLIAEIGLAEGLANPEDENQIYFMTDYVSQMVIGDRTRNLVDYTTGFDGREFWEKKVFMVEGIENGILGALKTNLDGQKQADYFLTHLDEPDLDKRSEAETFMMEMLEKSHMYKMYHNSMGDRPALGDLVKKKENHDITHRPGTFGELYRYGTVHWEPTREVVRLVPQRNGDEIIKGTPTKTASQFSISILERQRLHDMDGLYTAY
;
A
#
# COMPACT_ATOMS: atom_id res chain seq x y z
N MET A 1 19.05 -43.92 -35.96
CA MET A 1 18.48 -44.52 -37.19
C MET A 1 18.06 -43.37 -38.10
N THR A 2 18.42 -43.21 -39.38
CA THR A 2 19.22 -43.98 -40.36
C THR A 2 19.41 -43.01 -41.55
N ARG A 3 20.59 -43.00 -42.19
CA ARG A 3 20.87 -42.23 -43.44
C ARG A 3 20.51 -43.08 -44.66
N VAL A 4 19.66 -42.60 -45.58
CA VAL A 4 19.66 -42.89 -47.04
C VAL A 4 18.84 -41.76 -47.72
N LYS A 5 19.45 -40.80 -48.43
CA LYS A 5 19.85 -40.66 -49.84
C LYS A 5 18.73 -40.48 -50.89
N PRO A 6 18.90 -39.53 -51.85
CA PRO A 6 17.81 -38.93 -52.62
C PRO A 6 17.70 -39.48 -54.05
N GLY A 7 16.47 -39.49 -54.59
CA GLY A 7 16.19 -39.54 -56.02
C GLY A 7 15.40 -40.77 -56.49
N GLN A 8 14.07 -40.63 -56.57
CA GLN A 8 13.10 -41.31 -57.46
C GLN A 8 11.69 -41.07 -56.84
N ARG A 9 10.70 -40.39 -57.43
CA ARG A 9 10.30 -40.29 -58.85
C ARG A 9 9.49 -39.01 -59.16
N GLN A 10 9.78 -38.49 -60.36
CA GLN A 10 8.99 -37.66 -61.29
C GLN A 10 7.70 -38.39 -61.78
N ARG A 11 6.69 -37.86 -62.51
CA ARG A 11 6.31 -36.62 -63.25
C ARG A 11 4.81 -36.82 -63.65
N ALA A 12 3.98 -35.85 -64.05
CA ALA A 12 3.91 -35.20 -65.38
C ALA A 12 2.66 -34.27 -65.40
N ARG A 13 2.73 -32.95 -65.74
CA ARG A 13 2.73 -32.26 -67.07
C ARG A 13 1.33 -32.23 -67.76
N ALA A 14 0.83 -31.19 -68.46
CA ALA A 14 1.30 -29.95 -69.14
C ALA A 14 0.05 -29.05 -69.49
N PRO A 15 0.06 -28.00 -70.37
CA PRO A 15 1.11 -27.27 -71.17
C PRO A 15 1.08 -25.71 -71.01
N LYS A 16 2.09 -24.82 -71.21
CA LYS A 16 3.21 -24.52 -72.18
C LYS A 16 2.76 -23.93 -73.53
N THR A 17 3.18 -22.72 -73.93
CA THR A 17 4.45 -22.31 -74.65
C THR A 17 4.54 -20.76 -74.79
N SER A 18 5.62 -20.04 -75.18
CA SER A 18 7.09 -20.02 -75.00
C SER A 18 7.69 -18.96 -75.96
N ALA A 19 8.61 -18.08 -75.50
CA ALA A 19 9.78 -17.56 -76.26
C ALA A 19 10.76 -16.82 -75.31
N HIS A 20 12.07 -17.01 -75.52
CA HIS A 20 13.26 -16.56 -74.74
C HIS A 20 13.71 -15.12 -75.09
N GLU A 21 14.46 -14.38 -74.25
CA GLU A 21 15.95 -14.41 -74.15
C GLU A 21 16.53 -13.85 -72.82
N GLU A 22 17.82 -14.15 -72.58
CA GLU A 22 18.61 -14.25 -71.34
C GLU A 22 19.07 -12.94 -70.65
N THR A 23 19.34 -12.95 -69.33
CA THR A 23 20.71 -12.75 -68.74
C THR A 23 20.76 -12.66 -67.19
N ASN A 24 21.71 -13.43 -66.64
CA ASN A 24 22.46 -13.34 -65.36
C ASN A 24 21.81 -13.48 -63.97
N GLU A 25 22.14 -14.61 -63.35
CA GLU A 25 22.03 -14.96 -61.93
C GLU A 25 22.93 -14.09 -61.03
N LEU A 26 22.34 -13.55 -59.96
CA LEU A 26 23.03 -13.18 -58.72
C LEU A 26 22.21 -13.76 -57.56
N GLN A 27 22.82 -14.63 -56.77
CA GLN A 27 22.21 -15.27 -55.60
C GLN A 27 21.71 -14.21 -54.59
N GLU A 28 20.43 -14.30 -54.20
CA GLU A 28 19.87 -13.54 -53.10
C GLU A 28 20.51 -14.00 -51.78
N VAL A 29 21.32 -13.13 -51.17
CA VAL A 29 21.84 -13.30 -49.80
C VAL A 29 21.12 -12.31 -48.90
N LYS A 30 20.60 -12.78 -47.76
CA LYS A 30 19.88 -11.98 -46.76
C LYS A 30 20.81 -10.95 -46.09
N CYS A 31 20.42 -9.66 -46.06
CA CYS A 31 21.14 -8.62 -45.29
C CYS A 31 20.82 -8.75 -43.80
N ASP A 32 21.74 -8.30 -42.95
CA ASP A 32 21.61 -8.27 -41.49
C ASP A 32 21.15 -6.88 -40.96
N GLU A 33 20.84 -5.94 -41.85
CA GLU A 33 20.25 -4.60 -41.59
C GLU A 33 21.04 -3.68 -40.63
N ALA A 34 22.29 -4.01 -40.33
CA ALA A 34 23.18 -3.16 -39.54
C ALA A 34 23.55 -1.86 -40.29
N ARG A 35 23.55 -0.72 -39.58
CA ARG A 35 23.89 0.61 -40.15
C ARG A 35 25.26 1.07 -39.66
N PRO A 36 26.13 1.65 -40.53
CA PRO A 36 25.91 2.02 -41.94
C PRO A 36 26.38 0.99 -42.99
N ALA A 37 26.74 -0.25 -42.61
CA ALA A 37 27.10 -1.32 -43.55
C ALA A 37 26.72 -2.71 -43.03
N CYS A 38 26.27 -3.62 -43.92
CA CYS A 38 25.97 -5.03 -43.57
C CYS A 38 27.29 -5.80 -43.29
N THR A 39 27.42 -6.38 -42.10
CA THR A 39 28.67 -6.99 -41.59
C THR A 39 28.96 -8.38 -42.16
N SER A 40 27.91 -9.11 -42.55
CA SER A 40 28.02 -10.51 -43.01
C SER A 40 28.65 -10.69 -44.40
N THR A 41 28.78 -9.64 -45.21
CA THR A 41 29.31 -9.74 -46.59
C THR A 41 30.44 -8.75 -46.90
N GLY A 42 30.81 -7.87 -45.96
CA GLY A 42 31.91 -6.91 -46.12
C GLY A 42 31.71 -5.86 -47.23
N ARG A 43 30.49 -5.72 -47.78
CA ARG A 43 30.15 -4.75 -48.83
C ARG A 43 29.64 -3.43 -48.22
N LYS A 44 30.04 -2.31 -48.82
CA LYS A 44 29.61 -0.95 -48.44
C LYS A 44 28.26 -0.65 -49.14
N CYS A 45 27.23 -0.20 -48.41
CA CYS A 45 25.91 0.10 -48.98
C CYS A 45 25.88 1.53 -49.55
N ASP A 46 25.51 1.70 -50.82
CA ASP A 46 25.61 2.97 -51.59
C ASP A 46 24.55 4.06 -51.27
N GLY A 47 23.89 3.99 -50.11
CA GLY A 47 23.19 5.15 -49.55
C GLY A 47 21.77 5.44 -50.05
N TYR A 48 20.96 5.98 -49.14
CA TYR A 48 19.60 6.50 -49.38
C TYR A 48 19.70 7.97 -49.83
N GLN A 49 19.14 8.31 -51.00
CA GLN A 49 19.21 9.67 -51.57
C GLN A 49 18.15 10.61 -50.96
N THR A 50 18.57 11.84 -50.63
CA THR A 50 17.70 12.98 -50.30
C THR A 50 17.59 13.93 -51.50
N ASN A 51 16.44 14.00 -52.15
CA ASN A 51 16.18 14.95 -53.23
C ASN A 51 15.39 16.16 -52.70
N THR A 52 16.04 17.33 -52.68
CA THR A 52 15.40 18.65 -52.51
C THR A 52 15.29 19.38 -53.84
N PRO A 53 14.13 19.99 -54.16
CA PRO A 53 14.04 21.11 -55.07
C PRO A 53 13.62 22.42 -54.34
N SER A 54 14.36 23.52 -54.56
CA SER A 54 13.90 24.92 -54.35
C SER A 54 13.13 25.39 -55.60
N PRO A 55 12.18 26.36 -55.62
CA PRO A 55 12.10 27.69 -54.92
C PRO A 55 10.61 28.08 -54.55
N PRO A 56 10.12 29.35 -54.38
CA PRO A 56 10.69 30.70 -54.23
C PRO A 56 10.17 31.51 -52.99
N ALA A 57 10.67 32.73 -52.81
CA ALA A 57 10.32 33.66 -51.73
C ALA A 57 8.87 34.19 -51.78
N ALA A 58 8.12 34.05 -50.68
CA ALA A 58 6.97 34.87 -50.29
C ALA A 58 6.68 34.73 -48.78
N SER A 59 6.06 35.75 -48.23
CA SER A 59 5.95 36.14 -46.81
C SER A 59 4.91 35.40 -45.93
N SER A 60 5.31 35.09 -44.68
CA SER A 60 4.50 34.79 -43.46
C SER A 60 3.74 33.44 -43.39
N PRO A 61 3.34 32.92 -42.20
CA PRO A 61 3.75 33.14 -40.80
C PRO A 61 4.38 31.87 -40.15
N SER A 62 5.00 32.03 -38.97
CA SER A 62 5.74 31.03 -38.19
C SER A 62 5.09 29.64 -38.10
N ALA A 63 5.72 28.63 -38.70
CA ALA A 63 5.33 27.22 -38.57
C ALA A 63 5.81 26.65 -37.23
N VAL A 64 4.87 26.06 -36.48
CA VAL A 64 5.10 25.29 -35.26
C VAL A 64 5.85 24.01 -35.63
N SER A 65 7.01 23.78 -35.01
CA SER A 65 7.84 22.59 -35.20
C SER A 65 7.13 21.32 -34.71
N SER A 66 7.06 20.29 -35.56
CA SER A 66 6.47 18.98 -35.25
C SER A 66 7.22 18.25 -34.10
N PRO A 67 6.53 17.42 -33.28
CA PRO A 67 7.12 16.73 -32.12
C PRO A 67 8.19 15.68 -32.45
N THR A 68 8.41 15.36 -33.72
CA THR A 68 9.27 14.24 -34.15
C THR A 68 10.77 14.59 -34.13
N SER A 69 11.17 15.87 -34.07
CA SER A 69 12.59 16.26 -34.01
C SER A 69 13.23 16.13 -32.62
N VAL A 70 12.48 15.62 -31.63
CA VAL A 70 12.84 15.63 -30.22
C VAL A 70 13.79 14.48 -29.84
N ILE A 71 13.86 13.41 -30.65
CA ILE A 71 14.63 12.19 -30.34
C ILE A 71 16.16 12.39 -30.43
N SER A 72 16.63 13.43 -31.13
CA SER A 72 18.05 13.66 -31.44
C SER A 72 18.94 14.12 -30.27
N THR A 73 18.39 14.41 -29.08
CA THR A 73 19.11 15.04 -27.95
C THR A 73 19.34 14.13 -26.74
N TYR A 74 18.89 12.88 -26.76
CA TYR A 74 18.96 11.99 -25.59
C TYR A 74 20.27 11.19 -25.55
N SER A 75 21.00 11.30 -24.43
CA SER A 75 22.38 10.86 -24.25
C SER A 75 22.55 9.35 -23.99
N THR A 76 21.46 8.59 -23.71
CA THR A 76 21.53 7.13 -23.51
C THR A 76 20.41 6.37 -24.26
N GLN A 77 20.75 5.19 -24.82
CA GLN A 77 19.82 4.33 -25.56
C GLN A 77 18.55 3.91 -24.77
N PRO A 78 18.61 3.64 -23.44
CA PRO A 78 17.43 3.31 -22.65
C PRO A 78 16.46 4.50 -22.45
N GLU A 79 16.96 5.71 -22.21
CA GLU A 79 16.10 6.90 -22.03
C GLU A 79 15.34 7.23 -23.31
N ALA A 80 15.99 7.13 -24.47
CA ALA A 80 15.34 7.32 -25.76
C ALA A 80 14.20 6.32 -26.00
N ARG A 81 14.37 5.04 -25.60
CA ARG A 81 13.29 4.03 -25.66
C ARG A 81 12.13 4.42 -24.76
N SER A 82 12.38 4.85 -23.52
CA SER A 82 11.31 5.22 -22.58
C SER A 82 10.54 6.45 -23.06
N PHE A 83 11.21 7.44 -23.65
CA PHE A 83 10.51 8.56 -24.30
C PHE A 83 9.68 8.12 -25.49
N GLN A 84 10.20 7.21 -26.33
CA GLN A 84 9.43 6.64 -27.42
C GLN A 84 8.19 5.91 -26.90
N PHE A 85 8.35 5.09 -25.85
CA PHE A 85 7.24 4.40 -25.21
C PHE A 85 6.21 5.37 -24.62
N PHE A 86 6.66 6.45 -23.99
CA PHE A 86 5.77 7.50 -23.51
C PHE A 86 4.92 8.05 -24.65
N ILE A 87 5.52 8.37 -25.79
CA ILE A 87 4.80 8.93 -26.95
C ILE A 87 3.87 7.89 -27.60
N GLU A 88 4.34 6.67 -27.85
CA GLU A 88 3.60 5.67 -28.62
C GLU A 88 2.52 4.94 -27.81
N LYS A 89 2.65 4.90 -26.48
CA LYS A 89 1.74 4.13 -25.60
C LYS A 89 1.08 5.00 -24.55
N THR A 90 1.87 5.76 -23.78
CA THR A 90 1.32 6.54 -22.66
C THR A 90 0.45 7.68 -23.16
N LEU A 91 0.94 8.49 -24.10
CA LEU A 91 0.17 9.59 -24.68
C LEU A 91 -1.06 9.11 -25.45
N VAL A 92 -0.93 8.02 -26.22
CA VAL A 92 -2.06 7.42 -26.93
C VAL A 92 -3.17 7.03 -25.94
N ASN A 93 -2.81 6.39 -24.81
CA ASN A 93 -3.81 6.06 -23.79
C ASN A 93 -4.37 7.33 -23.11
N PHE A 94 -3.56 8.35 -22.84
CA PHE A 94 -4.04 9.61 -22.26
C PHE A 94 -5.00 10.36 -23.19
N GLN A 95 -4.95 10.08 -24.49
CA GLN A 95 -5.83 10.65 -25.52
C GLN A 95 -6.96 9.71 -25.94
N THR A 96 -7.31 8.73 -25.09
CA THR A 96 -8.39 7.76 -25.38
C THR A 96 -9.73 8.45 -25.67
N PHE A 97 -10.01 9.56 -24.99
CA PHE A 97 -11.27 10.30 -25.11
C PHE A 97 -11.10 11.75 -25.56
N PHE A 98 -10.08 12.44 -25.04
CA PHE A 98 -9.89 13.86 -25.30
C PHE A 98 -8.43 14.15 -25.61
N GLU A 99 -8.18 14.98 -26.61
CA GLU A 99 -6.85 15.53 -26.82
C GLU A 99 -6.51 16.54 -25.71
N ASP A 100 -5.30 16.44 -25.15
CA ASP A 100 -4.83 17.33 -24.09
C ASP A 100 -3.48 17.97 -24.48
N ASP A 101 -3.50 19.30 -24.64
CA ASP A 101 -2.32 20.13 -24.98
C ASP A 101 -1.21 20.03 -23.91
N LEU A 102 -1.59 19.74 -22.66
CA LEU A 102 -0.65 19.55 -21.56
C LEU A 102 0.31 18.40 -21.88
N TRP A 103 -0.26 17.22 -22.12
CA TRP A 103 0.51 15.98 -22.24
C TRP A 103 1.14 15.85 -23.63
N ASN A 104 0.43 16.22 -24.68
CA ASN A 104 0.87 16.01 -26.07
C ASN A 104 1.98 16.99 -26.52
N ARG A 105 2.15 18.12 -25.82
CA ARG A 105 3.04 19.19 -26.25
C ARG A 105 3.77 19.87 -25.09
N ARG A 106 3.05 20.40 -24.09
CA ARG A 106 3.66 21.23 -23.04
C ARG A 106 4.64 20.46 -22.15
N VAL A 107 4.22 19.31 -21.65
CA VAL A 107 5.04 18.43 -20.80
C VAL A 107 6.31 18.02 -21.53
N LEU A 108 6.22 17.70 -22.83
CA LEU A 108 7.36 17.38 -23.67
C LEU A 108 8.30 18.58 -23.88
N GLN A 109 7.77 19.79 -24.10
CA GLN A 109 8.56 21.02 -24.20
C GLN A 109 9.31 21.34 -22.90
N VAL A 110 8.68 21.14 -21.74
CA VAL A 110 9.33 21.34 -20.44
C VAL A 110 10.41 20.27 -20.19
N ALA A 111 10.15 19.01 -20.57
CA ALA A 111 11.12 17.92 -20.44
C ALA A 111 12.42 18.13 -21.25
N GLN A 112 12.36 18.90 -22.35
CA GLN A 112 13.55 19.24 -23.12
C GLN A 112 14.50 20.13 -22.32
N SER A 113 13.96 21.09 -21.58
CA SER A 113 14.75 22.11 -20.87
C SER A 113 14.96 21.81 -19.38
N THR A 114 14.20 20.88 -18.80
CA THR A 114 14.19 20.60 -17.35
C THR A 114 14.40 19.12 -17.05
N ASP A 115 15.53 18.82 -16.39
CA ASP A 115 15.96 17.45 -16.10
C ASP A 115 15.01 16.70 -15.14
N CYS A 116 14.45 17.39 -14.15
CA CYS A 116 13.43 16.82 -13.25
C CYS A 116 12.24 16.23 -14.02
N ILE A 117 11.64 17.02 -14.92
CA ILE A 117 10.49 16.57 -15.72
C ILE A 117 10.92 15.48 -16.69
N ARG A 118 12.12 15.57 -17.25
CA ARG A 118 12.67 14.53 -18.14
C ARG A 118 12.74 13.17 -17.43
N HIS A 119 13.35 13.13 -16.24
CA HIS A 119 13.45 11.92 -15.45
C HIS A 119 12.08 11.41 -14.97
N ALA A 120 11.17 12.31 -14.60
CA ALA A 120 9.82 11.94 -14.19
C ALA A 120 9.03 11.25 -15.33
N ILE A 121 9.11 11.75 -16.57
CA ILE A 121 8.48 11.12 -17.74
C ILE A 121 9.08 9.75 -18.02
N VAL A 122 10.41 9.60 -17.93
CA VAL A 122 11.06 8.30 -18.11
C VAL A 122 10.59 7.30 -17.07
N ALA A 123 10.49 7.72 -15.79
CA ALA A 123 9.96 6.88 -14.73
C ALA A 123 8.49 6.47 -15.00
N LEU A 124 7.64 7.42 -15.39
CA LEU A 124 6.25 7.15 -15.74
C LEU A 124 6.13 6.16 -16.90
N ALA A 125 6.95 6.29 -17.93
CA ALA A 125 6.96 5.35 -19.05
C ALA A 125 7.30 3.93 -18.60
N TYR A 126 8.30 3.76 -17.74
CA TYR A 126 8.65 2.45 -17.17
C TYR A 126 7.52 1.87 -16.34
N TYR A 127 6.92 2.66 -15.44
CA TYR A 127 5.82 2.18 -14.60
C TYR A 127 4.58 1.84 -15.42
N HIS A 128 4.32 2.58 -16.50
CA HIS A 128 3.25 2.22 -17.42
C HIS A 128 3.56 0.93 -18.19
N GLU A 129 4.80 0.71 -18.65
CA GLU A 129 5.22 -0.54 -19.30
C GLU A 129 5.09 -1.76 -18.37
N LEU A 130 5.52 -1.62 -17.11
CA LEU A 130 5.34 -2.63 -16.08
C LEU A 130 3.87 -2.89 -15.79
N TYR A 131 3.06 -1.83 -15.75
CA TYR A 131 1.62 -1.97 -15.67
C TYR A 131 1.12 -2.77 -16.86
N LEU A 132 1.37 -2.39 -18.12
CA LEU A 132 0.84 -3.12 -19.29
C LEU A 132 1.23 -4.60 -19.33
N THR A 133 2.45 -4.94 -18.91
CA THR A 133 2.97 -6.31 -18.88
C THR A 133 2.52 -7.15 -17.69
N HIS A 134 1.73 -6.57 -16.77
CA HIS A 134 1.33 -7.19 -15.50
C HIS A 134 2.53 -7.52 -14.60
N GLU A 135 3.62 -6.76 -14.76
CA GLU A 135 4.85 -6.88 -13.98
C GLU A 135 5.00 -5.75 -12.96
N GLN A 136 3.97 -4.93 -12.74
CA GLN A 136 4.01 -3.85 -11.73
C GLN A 136 4.26 -4.36 -10.30
N TRP A 137 4.08 -5.66 -10.05
CA TRP A 137 4.35 -6.33 -8.78
C TRP A 137 5.65 -7.17 -8.79
N ARG A 138 6.28 -7.35 -9.97
CA ARG A 138 7.52 -8.13 -10.12
C ARG A 138 8.71 -7.16 -10.08
N SER A 139 9.58 -7.38 -9.10
CA SER A 139 10.67 -6.49 -8.67
C SER A 139 10.14 -5.20 -8.04
N LEU A 140 10.32 -5.05 -6.73
CA LEU A 140 9.93 -3.84 -6.00
C LEU A 140 10.58 -2.56 -6.55
N GLU A 141 11.58 -2.68 -7.43
CA GLU A 141 12.25 -1.59 -8.10
C GLU A 141 12.81 -2.17 -9.41
N SER A 142 12.17 -1.91 -10.57
CA SER A 142 12.98 -1.88 -11.79
C SER A 142 14.04 -0.82 -11.49
N VAL A 143 15.31 -1.23 -11.29
CA VAL A 143 16.41 -0.36 -10.86
C VAL A 143 16.42 0.91 -11.69
N SER A 144 16.06 0.83 -12.96
CA SER A 144 15.92 1.97 -13.87
C SER A 144 14.72 2.88 -13.57
N ALA A 145 13.53 2.34 -13.29
CA ALA A 145 12.33 3.13 -13.00
C ALA A 145 12.48 3.93 -11.69
N LEU A 146 12.91 3.26 -10.61
CA LEU A 146 13.14 3.94 -9.33
C LEU A 146 14.34 4.89 -9.40
N LYS A 147 15.40 4.54 -10.13
CA LYS A 147 16.52 5.46 -10.36
C LYS A 147 16.03 6.77 -10.98
N HIS A 148 15.22 6.72 -12.04
CA HIS A 148 14.70 7.93 -12.66
C HIS A 148 13.70 8.68 -11.78
N TYR A 149 12.89 7.97 -11.00
CA TYR A 149 12.04 8.58 -9.99
C TYR A 149 12.86 9.38 -8.95
N ASN A 150 13.90 8.78 -8.39
CA ASN A 150 14.78 9.41 -7.40
C ASN A 150 15.63 10.53 -8.00
N LEU A 151 16.09 10.39 -9.24
CA LEU A 151 16.76 11.48 -9.97
C LEU A 151 15.84 12.67 -10.19
N ALA A 152 14.56 12.44 -10.53
CA ALA A 152 13.59 13.52 -10.66
C ALA A 152 13.42 14.27 -9.33
N ILE A 153 13.28 13.55 -8.20
CA ILE A 153 13.21 14.17 -6.86
C ILE A 153 14.48 14.96 -6.54
N LYS A 154 15.66 14.38 -6.79
CA LYS A 154 16.94 15.05 -6.56
C LYS A 154 17.04 16.37 -7.33
N GLU A 155 16.68 16.36 -8.61
CA GLU A 155 16.70 17.57 -9.43
C GLU A 155 15.65 18.61 -8.97
N LEU A 156 14.51 18.16 -8.44
CA LEU A 156 13.49 19.03 -7.86
C LEU A 156 13.97 19.72 -6.57
N LEU A 157 14.75 19.02 -5.75
CA LEU A 157 15.26 19.50 -4.46
C LEU A 157 16.52 20.37 -4.58
N ASN A 158 17.18 20.36 -5.74
CA ASN A 158 18.36 21.19 -5.97
C ASN A 158 18.00 22.69 -5.91
N PRO A 159 18.63 23.50 -5.04
CA PRO A 159 18.28 24.91 -4.87
C PRO A 159 18.67 25.72 -6.10
N SER A 160 17.70 26.00 -6.96
CA SER A 160 17.85 26.94 -8.08
C SER A 160 17.67 28.39 -7.58
N PRO A 161 18.48 29.35 -8.05
CA PRO A 161 18.44 30.75 -7.59
C PRO A 161 17.14 31.52 -7.88
N ASN A 162 16.15 30.93 -8.55
CA ASN A 162 14.85 31.54 -8.87
C ASN A 162 13.66 30.60 -8.56
N THR A 163 13.43 30.26 -7.30
CA THR A 163 12.31 29.40 -6.86
C THR A 163 10.92 29.97 -7.25
N SER A 164 10.80 31.29 -7.38
CA SER A 164 9.55 31.98 -7.73
C SER A 164 9.07 31.76 -9.17
N SER A 165 9.92 31.27 -10.09
CA SER A 165 9.56 31.02 -11.49
C SER A 165 9.26 29.54 -11.82
N GLN A 166 9.43 28.63 -10.86
CA GLN A 166 9.37 27.17 -11.10
C GLN A 166 8.03 26.49 -10.76
N GLY A 167 6.98 27.22 -10.36
CA GLY A 167 5.73 26.58 -9.88
C GLY A 167 5.06 25.66 -10.91
N HIS A 168 5.16 25.96 -12.21
CA HIS A 168 4.69 25.06 -13.27
C HIS A 168 5.44 23.72 -13.29
N ILE A 169 6.76 23.70 -13.02
CA ILE A 169 7.57 22.47 -12.92
C ILE A 169 7.15 21.65 -11.70
N LEU A 170 6.92 22.30 -10.55
CA LEU A 170 6.49 21.63 -9.33
C LEU A 170 5.14 20.92 -9.51
N VAL A 171 4.16 21.61 -10.10
CA VAL A 171 2.82 21.05 -10.35
C VAL A 171 2.88 19.92 -11.37
N LEU A 172 3.65 20.09 -12.46
CA LEU A 172 3.87 19.03 -13.44
C LEU A 172 4.51 17.79 -12.82
N SER A 173 5.52 17.98 -11.97
CA SER A 173 6.19 16.88 -11.27
C SER A 173 5.20 16.12 -10.39
N CYS A 174 4.36 16.84 -9.64
CA CYS A 174 3.31 16.21 -8.82
C CYS A 174 2.29 15.43 -9.65
N LEU A 175 1.83 15.98 -10.78
CA LEU A 175 0.92 15.26 -11.68
C LEU A 175 1.53 13.96 -12.18
N ILE A 176 2.80 13.99 -12.59
CA ILE A 176 3.51 12.80 -13.08
C ILE A 176 3.71 11.79 -11.95
N PHE A 177 4.10 12.22 -10.75
CA PHE A 177 4.24 11.33 -9.61
C PHE A 177 2.91 10.73 -9.15
N ILE A 178 1.81 11.49 -9.17
CA ILE A 178 0.46 10.95 -8.93
C ILE A 178 0.17 9.82 -9.92
N CYS A 179 0.45 10.01 -11.22
CA CYS A 179 0.25 8.95 -12.22
C CYS A 179 1.09 7.69 -11.91
N ILE A 180 2.34 7.87 -11.47
CA ILE A 180 3.23 6.77 -11.08
C ILE A 180 2.68 6.02 -9.86
N GLU A 181 2.32 6.73 -8.80
CA GLU A 181 1.77 6.12 -7.58
C GLU A 181 0.47 5.36 -7.88
N LEU A 182 -0.39 5.88 -8.76
CA LEU A 182 -1.63 5.23 -9.20
C LEU A 182 -1.37 3.94 -9.99
N LEU A 183 -0.40 3.95 -10.92
CA LEU A 183 0.01 2.74 -11.66
C LEU A 183 0.58 1.66 -10.74
N HIS A 184 1.19 2.07 -9.63
CA HIS A 184 1.67 1.20 -8.56
C HIS A 184 0.62 0.76 -7.55
N GLY A 185 -0.59 1.31 -7.60
CA GLY A 185 -1.64 1.02 -6.61
C GLY A 185 -1.41 1.67 -5.24
N LYS A 186 -0.55 2.68 -5.12
CA LYS A 186 -0.27 3.44 -3.90
C LYS A 186 -1.19 4.67 -3.79
N THR A 187 -2.49 4.43 -3.61
CA THR A 187 -3.51 5.50 -3.59
C THR A 187 -3.28 6.53 -2.48
N ASP A 188 -2.86 6.11 -1.28
CA ASP A 188 -2.61 7.04 -0.16
C ASP A 188 -1.45 8.00 -0.46
N SER A 189 -0.37 7.51 -1.08
CA SER A 189 0.73 8.34 -1.57
C SER A 189 0.24 9.35 -2.61
N ALA A 190 -0.61 8.91 -3.54
CA ALA A 190 -1.23 9.79 -4.53
C ALA A 190 -2.10 10.89 -3.88
N ILE A 191 -2.84 10.57 -2.83
CA ILE A 191 -3.63 11.55 -2.05
C ILE A 191 -2.71 12.54 -1.32
N GLY A 192 -1.60 12.07 -0.75
CA GLY A 192 -0.58 12.93 -0.16
C GLY A 192 -0.02 13.93 -1.18
N LEU A 193 0.44 13.43 -2.34
CA LEU A 193 0.92 14.25 -3.45
C LEU A 193 -0.13 15.24 -3.98
N PHE A 194 -1.40 14.82 -4.02
CA PHE A 194 -2.53 15.69 -4.36
C PHE A 194 -2.63 16.88 -3.42
N ARG A 195 -2.61 16.66 -2.10
CA ARG A 195 -2.67 17.72 -1.08
C ARG A 195 -1.50 18.69 -1.19
N TYR A 196 -0.29 18.18 -1.39
CA TYR A 196 0.89 19.02 -1.63
C TYR A 196 0.74 19.85 -2.92
N GLY A 197 0.27 19.24 -4.00
CA GLY A 197 0.04 19.93 -5.26
C GLY A 197 -1.01 21.04 -5.16
N CYS A 198 -2.10 20.83 -4.40
CA CYS A 198 -3.06 21.89 -4.08
C CYS A 198 -2.40 23.10 -3.40
N ALA A 199 -1.57 22.87 -2.38
CA ALA A 199 -0.85 23.95 -1.70
C ALA A 199 0.09 24.71 -2.67
N MET A 200 0.80 24.00 -3.54
CA MET A 200 1.70 24.60 -4.53
C MET A 200 0.95 25.41 -5.60
N ILE A 201 -0.19 24.92 -6.08
CA ILE A 201 -1.07 25.65 -6.99
C ILE A 201 -1.52 26.97 -6.36
N GLN A 202 -1.98 26.92 -5.10
CA GLN A 202 -2.42 28.12 -4.37
C GLN A 202 -1.28 29.13 -4.22
N GLN A 203 -0.08 28.66 -3.84
CA GLN A 203 1.10 29.52 -3.68
C GLN A 203 1.50 30.17 -5.00
N PHE A 204 1.55 29.42 -6.10
CA PHE A 204 1.97 29.95 -7.40
C PHE A 204 0.96 30.95 -7.98
N ARG A 205 -0.35 30.70 -7.81
CA ARG A 205 -1.39 31.67 -8.20
C ARG A 205 -1.24 33.01 -7.49
N ARG A 206 -0.89 33.01 -6.19
CA ARG A 206 -0.60 34.25 -5.44
C ARG A 206 0.58 35.01 -6.03
N THR A 207 1.66 34.30 -6.40
CA THR A 207 2.84 34.90 -7.04
C THR A 207 2.55 35.49 -8.43
N ILE A 208 1.74 34.81 -9.25
CA ILE A 208 1.31 35.35 -10.56
C ILE A 208 0.48 36.63 -10.37
N SER A 209 -0.46 36.60 -9.42
CA SER A 209 -1.32 37.75 -9.10
C SER A 209 -0.50 38.99 -8.74
N THR A 210 0.51 38.85 -7.87
CA THR A 210 1.37 39.98 -7.47
C THR A 210 2.20 40.54 -8.63
N ASN A 211 2.68 39.68 -9.52
CA ASN A 211 3.49 40.08 -10.68
C ASN A 211 2.69 40.80 -11.77
N ARG A 212 1.42 40.42 -11.98
CA ARG A 212 0.53 41.10 -12.94
C ARG A 212 0.17 42.53 -12.51
N SER A 213 0.09 42.80 -11.21
CA SER A 213 -0.06 44.17 -10.68
C SER A 213 1.12 45.11 -10.97
N HIS A 214 2.26 44.58 -11.43
CA HIS A 214 3.48 45.33 -11.74
C HIS A 214 3.76 45.51 -13.25
N GLY A 215 2.76 45.28 -14.13
CA GLY A 215 2.79 45.79 -15.51
C GLY A 215 3.10 44.81 -16.66
N SER A 216 3.10 43.49 -16.43
CA SER A 216 3.23 42.48 -17.51
C SER A 216 1.85 42.02 -18.00
N HIS A 217 1.41 42.48 -19.18
CA HIS A 217 0.08 42.15 -19.75
C HIS A 217 0.07 40.95 -20.72
N ALA A 218 1.21 40.33 -21.05
CA ALA A 218 1.26 39.13 -21.88
C ALA A 218 1.32 37.85 -21.01
N LYS A 219 0.46 36.86 -21.29
CA LYS A 219 0.57 35.52 -20.66
C LYS A 219 1.88 34.89 -21.11
N SER A 220 2.79 34.62 -20.18
CA SER A 220 4.02 33.89 -20.49
C SER A 220 3.72 32.41 -20.79
N ASP A 221 4.61 31.73 -21.53
CA ASP A 221 4.48 30.29 -21.78
C ASP A 221 4.43 29.46 -20.49
N VAL A 222 5.05 29.96 -19.41
CA VAL A 222 5.00 29.40 -18.06
C VAL A 222 3.57 29.48 -17.49
N GLU A 223 2.90 30.62 -17.61
CA GLU A 223 1.51 30.78 -17.15
C GLU A 223 0.54 29.92 -17.97
N ALA A 224 0.76 29.79 -19.28
CA ALA A 224 -0.04 28.92 -20.14
C ALA A 224 0.13 27.44 -19.74
N THR A 225 1.38 27.01 -19.51
CA THR A 225 1.69 25.64 -19.06
C THR A 225 1.07 25.35 -17.70
N PHE A 226 1.21 26.28 -16.74
CA PHE A 226 0.59 26.18 -15.43
C PHE A 226 -0.93 26.08 -15.52
N SER A 227 -1.59 26.87 -16.38
CA SER A 227 -3.05 26.84 -16.53
C SER A 227 -3.55 25.48 -17.02
N LEU A 228 -2.81 24.84 -17.93
CA LEU A 228 -3.13 23.50 -18.41
C LEU A 228 -2.89 22.43 -17.33
N ALA A 229 -1.79 22.54 -16.59
CA ALA A 229 -1.49 21.65 -15.45
C ALA A 229 -2.55 21.77 -14.35
N ASP A 230 -2.96 23.00 -14.03
CA ASP A 230 -4.02 23.31 -13.07
C ASP A 230 -5.37 22.67 -13.46
N ALA A 231 -5.75 22.77 -14.73
CA ALA A 231 -6.95 22.12 -15.26
C ALA A 231 -6.87 20.58 -15.13
N CYS A 232 -5.72 19.98 -15.47
CA CYS A 232 -5.53 18.53 -15.30
C CYS A 232 -5.60 18.11 -13.82
N PHE A 233 -4.99 18.88 -12.91
CA PHE A 233 -5.04 18.65 -11.47
C PHE A 233 -6.47 18.69 -10.94
N ARG A 234 -7.27 19.65 -11.42
CA ARG A 234 -8.69 19.74 -11.08
C ARG A 234 -9.46 18.49 -11.49
N ARG A 235 -9.21 17.92 -12.67
CA ARG A 235 -9.88 16.67 -13.12
C ARG A 235 -9.57 15.51 -12.18
N ILE A 236 -8.31 15.36 -11.73
CA ILE A 236 -7.93 14.37 -10.71
C ILE A 236 -8.64 14.66 -9.38
N ALA A 237 -8.73 15.93 -9.00
CA ALA A 237 -9.43 16.36 -7.78
C ALA A 237 -10.91 15.93 -7.78
N VAL A 238 -11.61 16.10 -8.92
CA VAL A 238 -13.00 15.63 -9.07
C VAL A 238 -13.10 14.12 -8.91
N GLN A 239 -12.15 13.37 -9.47
CA GLN A 239 -12.14 11.91 -9.31
C GLN A 239 -11.95 11.49 -7.85
N LEU A 240 -11.03 12.14 -7.13
CA LEU A 240 -10.82 11.89 -5.69
C LEU A 240 -12.06 12.22 -4.86
N LEU A 241 -12.76 13.32 -5.17
CA LEU A 241 -14.05 13.64 -4.53
C LEU A 241 -15.09 12.56 -4.77
N MET A 242 -15.21 12.07 -6.00
CA MET A 242 -16.15 11.00 -6.35
C MET A 242 -15.81 9.67 -5.67
N LEU A 243 -14.52 9.39 -5.46
CA LEU A 243 -14.06 8.16 -4.82
C LEU A 243 -14.19 8.21 -3.28
N MET A 244 -13.71 9.30 -2.66
CA MET A 244 -13.40 9.38 -1.23
C MET A 244 -14.06 10.56 -0.50
N GLY A 245 -14.82 11.43 -1.18
CA GLY A 245 -15.35 12.66 -0.57
C GLY A 245 -16.29 12.46 0.62
N ASP A 246 -16.95 11.30 0.74
CA ASP A 246 -17.77 10.95 1.92
C ASP A 246 -16.95 10.44 3.11
N VAL A 247 -15.71 9.99 2.89
CA VAL A 247 -14.86 9.34 3.90
C VAL A 247 -13.80 10.29 4.43
N ASP A 248 -13.21 11.10 3.54
CA ASP A 248 -12.16 12.06 3.88
C ASP A 248 -12.61 13.49 3.55
N VAL A 249 -13.13 14.17 4.59
CA VAL A 249 -13.56 15.57 4.52
C VAL A 249 -12.41 16.51 4.10
N GLY A 250 -11.16 16.13 4.35
CA GLY A 250 -9.99 16.91 3.95
C GLY A 250 -9.79 17.00 2.44
N ILE A 251 -10.30 16.03 1.66
CA ILE A 251 -10.28 16.09 0.19
C ILE A 251 -11.22 17.20 -0.29
N TRP A 252 -12.42 17.31 0.29
CA TRP A 252 -13.35 18.40 0.00
C TRP A 252 -12.75 19.76 0.31
N SER A 253 -12.16 19.94 1.50
CA SER A 253 -11.51 21.20 1.87
C SER A 253 -10.38 21.56 0.90
N SER A 254 -9.52 20.60 0.55
CA SER A 254 -8.42 20.80 -0.38
C SER A 254 -8.91 21.22 -1.78
N TYR A 255 -9.98 20.58 -2.27
CA TYR A 255 -10.62 20.96 -3.54
C TYR A 255 -11.17 22.38 -3.46
N HIS A 256 -12.00 22.65 -2.45
CA HIS A 256 -12.74 23.90 -2.35
C HIS A 256 -11.80 25.11 -2.19
N GLU A 257 -10.80 25.01 -1.32
CA GLU A 257 -9.81 26.08 -1.12
C GLU A 257 -8.98 26.35 -2.37
N THR A 258 -8.74 25.33 -3.19
CA THR A 258 -7.89 25.44 -4.38
C THR A 258 -8.70 25.88 -5.61
N PHE A 259 -9.90 25.35 -5.84
CA PHE A 259 -10.60 25.45 -7.14
C PHE A 259 -11.92 26.22 -7.11
N SER A 260 -12.55 26.48 -5.95
CA SER A 260 -13.90 27.11 -5.91
C SER A 260 -13.97 28.55 -6.45
N ASN A 261 -12.83 29.25 -6.56
CA ASN A 261 -12.77 30.62 -7.10
C ASN A 261 -12.54 30.68 -8.61
N ALA A 262 -12.50 29.54 -9.32
CA ALA A 262 -11.85 29.44 -10.63
C ALA A 262 -12.78 29.47 -11.86
N LEU A 263 -14.11 29.46 -11.76
CA LEU A 263 -14.96 29.41 -12.96
C LEU A 263 -16.11 30.43 -13.02
N PRO A 264 -16.30 31.08 -14.19
CA PRO A 264 -17.58 31.67 -14.58
C PRO A 264 -18.66 30.58 -14.74
N PRO A 265 -19.95 30.94 -14.70
CA PRO A 265 -21.04 29.99 -14.95
C PRO A 265 -20.86 29.28 -16.32
N PRO A 266 -21.32 28.02 -16.46
CA PRO A 266 -21.20 27.27 -17.70
C PRO A 266 -21.78 28.08 -18.87
N GLU A 267 -21.00 28.21 -19.95
CA GLU A 267 -21.46 28.83 -21.18
C GLU A 267 -22.69 28.08 -21.71
N THR A 268 -23.66 28.81 -22.28
CA THR A 268 -24.92 28.24 -22.75
C THR A 268 -24.78 27.33 -23.97
N SER A 269 -23.59 27.27 -24.59
CA SER A 269 -23.28 26.48 -25.78
C SER A 269 -21.87 25.90 -25.70
N PHE A 270 -21.67 24.65 -26.14
CA PHE A 270 -20.35 24.02 -26.20
C PHE A 270 -19.74 24.16 -27.59
N SER A 271 -18.47 24.55 -27.67
CA SER A 271 -17.73 24.59 -28.94
C SER A 271 -17.01 23.28 -29.26
N SER A 272 -16.77 22.45 -28.24
CA SER A 272 -16.08 21.16 -28.35
C SER A 272 -16.57 20.13 -27.33
N LEU A 273 -16.25 18.85 -27.54
CA LEU A 273 -16.47 17.79 -26.55
C LEU A 273 -15.68 18.02 -25.25
N SER A 274 -14.51 18.67 -25.33
CA SER A 274 -13.72 19.05 -24.16
C SER A 274 -14.42 20.10 -23.30
N ASP A 275 -15.12 21.07 -23.92
CA ASP A 275 -15.91 22.06 -23.17
C ASP A 275 -17.05 21.39 -22.41
N ALA A 276 -17.73 20.45 -23.09
CA ALA A 276 -18.79 19.65 -22.47
C ALA A 276 -18.26 18.84 -21.28
N ARG A 277 -17.04 18.27 -21.39
CA ARG A 277 -16.34 17.58 -20.28
C ARG A 277 -16.06 18.52 -19.10
N GLU A 278 -15.47 19.69 -19.34
CA GLU A 278 -15.19 20.61 -18.21
C GLU A 278 -16.49 21.04 -17.51
N ALA A 279 -17.54 21.30 -18.27
CA ALA A 279 -18.83 21.70 -17.73
C ALA A 279 -19.53 20.58 -16.93
N ILE A 280 -19.42 19.32 -17.34
CA ILE A 280 -20.07 18.21 -16.61
C ILE A 280 -19.34 17.87 -15.30
N LEU A 281 -18.02 18.07 -15.25
CA LEU A 281 -17.23 17.87 -14.02
C LEU A 281 -17.68 18.83 -12.90
N GLU A 282 -18.10 20.05 -13.25
CA GLU A 282 -18.65 21.00 -12.27
C GLU A 282 -19.97 20.52 -11.68
N LEU A 283 -20.84 19.97 -12.52
CA LEU A 283 -22.10 19.41 -12.04
C LEU A 283 -21.86 18.20 -11.12
N LEU A 284 -20.85 17.38 -11.42
CA LEU A 284 -20.46 16.26 -10.56
C LEU A 284 -19.94 16.73 -9.20
N VAL A 285 -19.17 17.82 -9.16
CA VAL A 285 -18.68 18.42 -7.91
C VAL A 285 -19.83 18.97 -7.06
N GLU A 286 -20.82 19.65 -7.67
CA GLU A 286 -22.00 20.12 -6.94
C GLU A 286 -22.77 18.96 -6.27
N GLN A 287 -22.78 17.76 -6.88
CA GLN A 287 -23.41 16.58 -6.30
C GLN A 287 -22.54 15.81 -5.30
N ALA A 288 -21.21 15.93 -5.38
CA ALA A 288 -20.26 15.22 -4.54
C ALA A 288 -20.31 15.70 -3.08
N SER A 289 -20.10 14.81 -2.12
CA SER A 289 -20.25 15.11 -0.69
C SER A 289 -19.29 16.21 -0.21
N PRO A 290 -19.75 17.16 0.64
CA PRO A 290 -21.10 17.29 1.20
C PRO A 290 -22.14 17.87 0.24
N GLY A 291 -21.72 18.56 -0.84
CA GLY A 291 -22.53 18.97 -2.00
C GLY A 291 -23.97 19.39 -1.70
N LEU A 292 -24.93 18.73 -2.36
CA LEU A 292 -26.38 18.92 -2.21
C LEU A 292 -26.99 18.27 -0.95
N LYS A 293 -26.21 17.51 -0.18
CA LYS A 293 -26.73 16.80 1.00
C LYS A 293 -27.10 17.80 2.09
N GLY A 294 -28.36 17.78 2.53
CA GLY A 294 -28.86 18.70 3.55
C GLY A 294 -29.09 20.13 3.06
N LYS A 295 -28.93 20.40 1.76
CA LYS A 295 -29.25 21.70 1.15
C LYS A 295 -30.76 21.87 0.98
N PRO A 296 -31.27 23.12 0.97
CA PRO A 296 -32.67 23.38 0.68
C PRO A 296 -33.09 22.88 -0.70
N ILE A 297 -34.36 22.48 -0.84
CA ILE A 297 -34.90 21.92 -2.09
C ILE A 297 -34.70 22.84 -3.32
N TYR A 298 -34.68 24.16 -3.14
CA TYR A 298 -34.47 25.10 -4.25
C TYR A 298 -33.07 24.96 -4.87
N GLU A 299 -32.05 24.57 -4.09
CA GLU A 299 -30.69 24.32 -4.62
C GLU A 299 -30.67 23.03 -5.45
N THR A 300 -31.39 22.00 -5.00
CA THR A 300 -31.58 20.77 -5.79
C THR A 300 -32.32 21.03 -7.09
N VAL A 301 -33.38 21.85 -7.07
CA VAL A 301 -34.12 22.25 -8.27
C VAL A 301 -33.24 23.07 -9.20
N SER A 302 -32.47 24.03 -8.67
CA SER A 302 -31.52 24.80 -9.48
C SER A 302 -30.47 23.90 -10.14
N HIS A 303 -29.94 22.93 -9.39
CA HIS A 303 -28.99 21.96 -9.93
C HIS A 303 -29.63 21.07 -11.01
N ALA A 304 -30.88 20.62 -10.82
CA ALA A 304 -31.62 19.88 -11.84
C ALA A 304 -31.76 20.68 -13.14
N THR A 305 -32.06 21.98 -13.05
CA THR A 305 -32.11 22.88 -14.21
C THR A 305 -30.76 22.99 -14.92
N LYS A 306 -29.65 23.05 -14.18
CA LYS A 306 -28.30 23.08 -14.79
C LYS A 306 -27.99 21.77 -15.53
N VAL A 307 -28.35 20.62 -14.97
CA VAL A 307 -28.19 19.31 -15.62
C VAL A 307 -29.01 19.23 -16.91
N GLU A 308 -30.24 19.73 -16.89
CA GLU A 308 -31.10 19.78 -18.08
C GLU A 308 -30.53 20.72 -19.16
N GLN A 309 -30.08 21.91 -18.77
CA GLN A 309 -29.43 22.88 -19.67
C GLN A 309 -28.16 22.28 -20.29
N TRP A 310 -27.30 21.64 -19.49
CA TRP A 310 -26.13 20.95 -20.00
C TRP A 310 -26.52 19.88 -21.03
N GLY A 311 -27.57 19.11 -20.75
CA GLY A 311 -28.11 18.12 -21.67
C GLY A 311 -28.54 18.72 -23.01
N GLN A 312 -29.28 19.83 -22.98
CA GLN A 312 -29.71 20.54 -24.20
C GLN A 312 -28.52 21.09 -24.99
N SER A 313 -27.54 21.70 -24.34
CA SER A 313 -26.32 22.19 -24.99
C SER A 313 -25.50 21.06 -25.61
N PHE A 314 -25.44 19.90 -24.95
CA PHE A 314 -24.79 18.71 -25.50
C PHE A 314 -25.55 18.13 -26.69
N ASP A 315 -26.88 18.06 -26.64
CA ASP A 315 -27.71 17.58 -27.76
C ASP A 315 -27.57 18.49 -29.00
N ASN A 316 -27.44 19.80 -28.80
CA ASN A 316 -27.13 20.77 -29.85
C ASN A 316 -25.76 20.49 -30.48
N LEU A 317 -24.71 20.31 -29.67
CA LEU A 317 -23.36 19.97 -30.14
C LEU A 317 -23.37 18.66 -30.96
N LEU A 318 -24.08 17.64 -30.49
CA LEU A 318 -24.22 16.37 -31.23
C LEU A 318 -24.94 16.55 -32.57
N THR A 319 -25.92 17.45 -32.62
CA THR A 319 -26.65 17.77 -33.85
C THR A 319 -25.75 18.51 -34.84
N GLU A 320 -24.94 19.47 -34.39
CA GLU A 320 -23.96 20.16 -35.22
C GLU A 320 -22.89 19.21 -35.77
N LEU A 321 -22.36 18.32 -34.94
CA LEU A 321 -21.38 17.31 -35.36
C LEU A 321 -21.96 16.38 -36.43
N LYS A 322 -23.21 15.93 -36.28
CA LYS A 322 -23.90 15.13 -37.30
C LYS A 322 -24.14 15.91 -38.60
N ASN A 323 -24.55 17.17 -38.49
CA ASN A 323 -24.83 18.04 -39.63
C ASN A 323 -23.56 18.50 -40.38
N SER A 324 -22.40 18.43 -39.74
CA SER A 324 -21.11 18.77 -40.36
C SER A 324 -20.71 17.85 -41.52
N GLY A 325 -21.37 16.70 -41.68
CA GLY A 325 -21.10 15.72 -42.74
C GLY A 325 -19.79 14.95 -42.56
N LYS A 326 -19.04 15.18 -41.47
CA LYS A 326 -17.82 14.44 -41.14
C LYS A 326 -18.16 13.15 -40.39
N ASN A 327 -17.49 12.06 -40.75
CA ASN A 327 -17.54 10.84 -39.95
C ASN A 327 -16.82 11.07 -38.62
N LEU A 328 -17.47 10.74 -37.52
CA LEU A 328 -16.89 10.82 -36.18
C LEU A 328 -15.73 9.83 -36.07
N SER A 329 -14.58 10.30 -35.58
CA SER A 329 -13.46 9.46 -35.21
C SER A 329 -13.82 8.50 -34.07
N ILE A 330 -13.04 7.42 -33.92
CA ILE A 330 -13.23 6.46 -32.82
C ILE A 330 -13.11 7.17 -31.46
N CYS A 331 -12.18 8.12 -31.32
CA CYS A 331 -12.00 8.93 -30.12
C CYS A 331 -13.26 9.75 -29.80
N GLU A 332 -13.82 10.46 -30.79
CA GLU A 332 -15.07 11.22 -30.61
C GLU A 332 -16.25 10.32 -30.25
N GLN A 333 -16.38 9.14 -30.87
CA GLN A 333 -17.44 8.18 -30.53
C GLN A 333 -17.34 7.71 -29.08
N ARG A 334 -16.12 7.39 -28.61
CA ARG A 334 -15.85 6.99 -27.23
C ARG A 334 -16.13 8.13 -26.25
N ALA A 335 -15.71 9.35 -26.58
CA ALA A 335 -15.92 10.54 -25.77
C ALA A 335 -17.42 10.89 -25.63
N ILE A 336 -18.17 10.83 -26.74
CA ILE A 336 -19.62 11.04 -26.73
C ILE A 336 -20.30 10.01 -25.83
N ALA A 337 -19.92 8.73 -25.94
CA ALA A 337 -20.47 7.68 -25.10
C ALA A 337 -20.15 7.90 -23.60
N LEU A 338 -18.93 8.31 -23.28
CA LEU A 338 -18.51 8.60 -21.91
C LEU A 338 -19.30 9.78 -21.31
N LEU A 339 -19.45 10.88 -22.06
CA LEU A 339 -20.23 12.05 -21.63
C LEU A 339 -21.72 11.72 -21.47
N GLN A 340 -22.27 10.90 -22.37
CA GLN A 340 -23.66 10.44 -22.28
C GLN A 340 -23.91 9.59 -21.04
N LEU A 341 -22.95 8.72 -20.68
CA LEU A 341 -22.99 7.93 -19.45
C LEU A 341 -23.01 8.82 -18.20
N HIS A 342 -22.13 9.82 -18.14
CA HIS A 342 -22.07 10.74 -17.00
C HIS A 342 -23.32 11.61 -16.88
N ARG A 343 -23.89 12.07 -18.01
CA ARG A 343 -25.17 12.80 -18.03
C ARG A 343 -26.30 11.97 -17.42
N LYS A 344 -26.46 10.72 -17.88
CA LYS A 344 -27.50 9.81 -17.38
C LYS A 344 -27.33 9.54 -15.89
N TYR A 345 -26.09 9.39 -15.43
CA TYR A 345 -25.80 9.23 -14.02
C TYR A 345 -26.19 10.47 -13.18
N LEU A 346 -25.87 11.68 -13.66
CA LEU A 346 -26.29 12.93 -13.02
C LEU A 346 -27.82 13.05 -12.93
N GLU A 347 -28.55 12.74 -14.00
CA GLU A 347 -30.02 12.76 -14.05
C GLU A 347 -30.64 11.80 -13.00
N ILE A 348 -30.08 10.58 -12.86
CA ILE A 348 -30.49 9.63 -11.82
C ILE A 348 -30.21 10.17 -10.41
N ASN A 349 -29.04 10.78 -10.20
CA ASN A 349 -28.68 11.38 -8.90
C ASN A 349 -29.55 12.59 -8.54
N VAL A 350 -29.99 13.41 -9.51
CA VAL A 350 -30.96 14.48 -9.27
C VAL A 350 -32.26 13.91 -8.71
N ALA A 351 -32.77 12.84 -9.32
CA ALA A 351 -34.01 12.20 -8.88
C ALA A 351 -33.91 11.66 -7.44
N LYS A 352 -32.74 11.15 -7.04
CA LYS A 352 -32.44 10.72 -5.66
C LYS A 352 -32.65 11.86 -4.64
N TYR A 353 -32.21 13.08 -4.95
CA TYR A 353 -32.34 14.23 -4.03
C TYR A 353 -33.77 14.81 -4.01
N LEU A 354 -34.49 14.76 -5.13
CA LEU A 354 -35.87 15.27 -5.22
C LEU A 354 -36.91 14.35 -4.59
N HIS A 355 -36.70 13.03 -4.66
CA HIS A 355 -37.73 12.04 -4.29
C HIS A 355 -37.35 11.18 -3.06
N GLY A 356 -36.11 11.29 -2.57
CA GLY A 356 -35.62 10.59 -1.38
C GLY A 356 -35.17 9.15 -1.65
N GLN A 357 -34.11 8.73 -0.95
CA GLN A 357 -33.46 7.41 -1.10
C GLN A 357 -33.92 6.36 -0.06
N GLY A 358 -35.00 6.65 0.68
CA GLY A 358 -35.47 5.89 1.84
C GLY A 358 -35.99 4.47 1.57
N ASN A 359 -35.98 3.99 0.33
CA ASN A 359 -36.37 2.63 -0.03
C ASN A 359 -35.45 2.09 -1.13
N PRO A 360 -34.76 0.95 -0.95
CA PRO A 360 -33.95 0.33 -2.01
C PRO A 360 -34.71 0.06 -3.31
N CYS A 361 -36.04 -0.11 -3.26
CA CYS A 361 -36.89 -0.25 -4.45
C CYS A 361 -36.99 1.02 -5.31
N PHE A 362 -36.56 2.17 -4.81
CA PHE A 362 -36.49 3.42 -5.57
C PHE A 362 -35.69 3.25 -6.86
N TRP A 363 -34.59 2.49 -6.80
CA TRP A 363 -33.65 2.33 -7.90
C TRP A 363 -34.20 1.52 -9.09
N ASP A 364 -35.21 0.67 -8.87
CA ASP A 364 -35.81 -0.16 -9.93
C ASP A 364 -36.44 0.66 -11.06
N ARG A 365 -36.87 1.88 -10.75
CA ARG A 365 -37.46 2.80 -11.72
C ARG A 365 -36.44 3.24 -12.78
N PHE A 366 -35.16 3.02 -12.52
CA PHE A 366 -34.04 3.39 -13.37
C PHE A 366 -33.34 2.20 -14.03
N THR A 367 -33.88 0.98 -13.94
CA THR A 367 -33.26 -0.23 -14.52
C THR A 367 -32.94 -0.06 -16.01
N THR A 368 -33.85 0.51 -16.80
CA THR A 368 -33.62 0.78 -18.23
C THR A 368 -32.48 1.78 -18.43
N GLN A 369 -32.45 2.86 -17.64
CA GLN A 369 -31.42 3.89 -17.70
C GLN A 369 -30.05 3.33 -17.25
N PHE A 370 -30.03 2.43 -16.27
CA PHE A 370 -28.83 1.69 -15.89
C PHE A 370 -28.33 0.78 -17.01
N ASP A 371 -29.22 0.11 -17.74
CA ASP A 371 -28.84 -0.69 -18.91
C ASP A 371 -28.26 0.19 -20.03
N GLU A 372 -28.86 1.35 -20.29
CA GLU A 372 -28.34 2.35 -21.23
C GLU A 372 -26.96 2.88 -20.80
N ILE A 373 -26.75 3.14 -19.50
CA ILE A 373 -25.43 3.49 -18.97
C ILE A 373 -24.41 2.39 -19.28
N VAL A 374 -24.75 1.12 -19.10
CA VAL A 374 -23.86 0.00 -19.42
C VAL A 374 -23.58 -0.09 -20.93
N ASN A 375 -24.55 0.23 -21.79
CA ASN A 375 -24.33 0.32 -23.25
C ASN A 375 -23.35 1.45 -23.61
N CYS A 376 -23.52 2.62 -23.00
CA CYS A 376 -22.59 3.74 -23.15
C CYS A 376 -21.18 3.37 -22.66
N ALA A 377 -21.07 2.70 -21.50
CA ALA A 377 -19.79 2.24 -20.96
C ALA A 377 -19.08 1.26 -21.90
N ALA A 378 -19.80 0.27 -22.46
CA ALA A 378 -19.23 -0.67 -23.41
C ALA A 378 -18.71 0.04 -24.68
N THR A 379 -19.44 1.05 -25.16
CA THR A 379 -19.01 1.87 -26.31
C THR A 379 -17.79 2.73 -25.96
N ALA A 380 -17.77 3.35 -24.78
CA ALA A 380 -16.64 4.14 -24.29
C ALA A 380 -15.38 3.28 -24.08
N ALA A 381 -15.55 2.03 -23.66
CA ALA A 381 -14.48 1.05 -23.57
C ALA A 381 -14.00 0.53 -24.95
N GLY A 382 -14.78 0.73 -26.02
CA GLY A 382 -14.45 0.24 -27.36
C GLY A 382 -14.72 -1.25 -27.57
N LEU A 383 -15.62 -1.82 -26.77
CA LEU A 383 -15.90 -3.26 -26.78
C LEU A 383 -16.78 -3.66 -27.98
N ASP A 384 -16.51 -4.84 -28.53
CA ASP A 384 -17.35 -5.47 -29.57
C ASP A 384 -18.69 -5.97 -28.98
N LYS A 385 -19.68 -6.27 -29.84
CA LYS A 385 -21.02 -6.70 -29.40
C LYS A 385 -21.07 -8.04 -28.64
N ASN A 386 -20.00 -8.83 -28.68
CA ASN A 386 -19.90 -10.15 -28.08
C ASN A 386 -19.13 -10.14 -26.74
N TYR A 387 -18.78 -8.97 -26.19
CA TYR A 387 -18.04 -8.87 -24.93
C TYR A 387 -18.70 -9.67 -23.79
N THR A 388 -20.03 -9.76 -23.78
CA THR A 388 -20.82 -10.49 -22.77
C THR A 388 -20.66 -12.02 -22.82
N GLN A 389 -20.09 -12.58 -23.89
CA GLN A 389 -19.88 -14.03 -24.06
C GLN A 389 -18.52 -14.52 -23.56
N ARG A 390 -17.62 -13.62 -23.15
CA ARG A 390 -16.27 -13.97 -22.67
C ARG A 390 -16.33 -14.55 -21.24
N ASN A 391 -15.52 -15.56 -20.96
CA ASN A 391 -15.51 -16.23 -19.66
C ASN A 391 -14.43 -15.62 -18.75
N TRP A 392 -14.80 -14.58 -18.01
CA TRP A 392 -13.86 -13.80 -17.19
C TRP A 392 -13.16 -14.56 -16.06
N VAL A 393 -13.63 -15.76 -15.70
CA VAL A 393 -12.99 -16.63 -14.70
C VAL A 393 -11.83 -17.41 -15.32
N LYS A 394 -11.88 -17.67 -16.63
CA LYS A 394 -10.89 -18.46 -17.37
C LYS A 394 -10.04 -17.64 -18.35
N ASP A 395 -10.60 -16.56 -18.86
CA ASP A 395 -9.98 -15.71 -19.88
C ASP A 395 -9.26 -14.55 -19.18
N SER A 396 -7.94 -14.45 -19.40
CA SER A 396 -7.18 -13.27 -18.95
C SER A 396 -7.59 -12.04 -19.78
N PRO A 397 -7.58 -10.82 -19.21
CA PRO A 397 -7.83 -9.61 -19.98
C PRO A 397 -6.92 -9.55 -21.21
N SER A 398 -7.49 -9.25 -22.38
CA SER A 398 -6.74 -9.26 -23.64
C SER A 398 -5.76 -8.09 -23.75
N GLU A 399 -6.08 -6.96 -23.13
CA GLU A 399 -5.34 -5.70 -23.21
C GLU A 399 -5.38 -4.96 -21.86
N ALA A 400 -4.47 -3.98 -21.70
CA ALA A 400 -4.41 -3.11 -20.53
C ALA A 400 -4.29 -1.63 -20.95
N TYR A 401 -4.92 -0.74 -20.18
CA TYR A 401 -4.95 0.69 -20.48
C TYR A 401 -4.77 1.53 -19.21
N PHE A 402 -4.16 2.70 -19.37
CA PHE A 402 -4.04 3.70 -18.32
C PHE A 402 -4.27 5.11 -18.88
N HIS A 403 -5.31 5.78 -18.40
CA HIS A 403 -5.60 7.18 -18.76
C HIS A 403 -5.97 7.99 -17.52
N VAL A 404 -5.93 9.31 -17.63
CA VAL A 404 -6.14 10.23 -16.49
C VAL A 404 -7.53 10.89 -16.48
N ASP A 405 -8.39 10.64 -17.47
CA ASP A 405 -9.78 11.10 -17.47
C ASP A 405 -10.67 10.32 -16.48
N LEU A 406 -11.75 10.96 -16.03
CA LEU A 406 -12.83 10.31 -15.28
C LEU A 406 -13.62 9.38 -16.21
N GLY A 407 -13.22 8.10 -16.23
CA GLY A 407 -13.81 7.10 -17.11
C GLY A 407 -15.13 6.50 -16.59
N TYR A 408 -15.54 5.42 -17.24
CA TYR A 408 -16.82 4.75 -17.00
C TYR A 408 -16.85 3.94 -15.70
N THR A 409 -15.70 3.53 -15.14
CA THR A 409 -15.62 2.76 -13.89
C THR A 409 -16.27 3.51 -12.73
N SER A 410 -16.06 4.82 -12.65
CA SER A 410 -16.62 5.68 -11.61
C SER A 410 -18.15 5.61 -11.51
N VAL A 411 -18.84 5.39 -12.64
CA VAL A 411 -20.29 5.24 -12.72
C VAL A 411 -20.72 3.78 -12.62
N LEU A 412 -20.00 2.85 -13.24
CA LEU A 412 -20.37 1.43 -13.21
C LEU A 412 -20.33 0.83 -11.80
N VAL A 413 -19.41 1.29 -10.94
CA VAL A 413 -19.43 0.95 -9.50
C VAL A 413 -20.78 1.33 -8.89
N SER A 414 -21.30 2.51 -9.20
CA SER A 414 -22.61 2.97 -8.74
C SER A 414 -23.78 2.18 -9.33
N VAL A 415 -23.68 1.72 -10.59
CA VAL A 415 -24.69 0.83 -11.21
C VAL A 415 -24.73 -0.51 -10.50
N ILE A 416 -23.57 -1.13 -10.27
CA ILE A 416 -23.45 -2.42 -9.56
C ILE A 416 -24.01 -2.32 -8.13
N ALA A 417 -23.91 -1.13 -7.52
CA ALA A 417 -24.41 -0.86 -6.17
C ALA A 417 -25.92 -0.72 -6.03
N ARG A 418 -26.55 -0.09 -7.03
CA ARG A 418 -27.91 0.43 -6.90
C ARG A 418 -28.90 -0.31 -7.78
N CYS A 419 -28.48 -0.78 -8.94
CA CYS A 419 -29.33 -1.58 -9.80
C CYS A 419 -29.55 -2.95 -9.15
N ARG A 420 -30.81 -3.38 -9.04
CA ARG A 420 -31.16 -4.70 -8.50
C ARG A 420 -31.38 -5.76 -9.57
N ASP A 421 -31.33 -5.37 -10.85
CA ASP A 421 -31.44 -6.31 -11.96
C ASP A 421 -30.12 -7.11 -12.12
N PRO A 422 -30.16 -8.44 -11.95
CA PRO A 422 -28.97 -9.29 -11.99
C PRO A 422 -28.27 -9.30 -13.36
N THR A 423 -29.01 -9.05 -14.44
CA THR A 423 -28.48 -9.05 -15.81
C THR A 423 -27.70 -7.77 -16.07
N VAL A 424 -28.27 -6.62 -15.73
CA VAL A 424 -27.61 -5.31 -15.88
C VAL A 424 -26.32 -5.26 -15.06
N ARG A 425 -26.34 -5.75 -13.81
CA ARG A 425 -25.15 -5.79 -12.95
C ARG A 425 -24.03 -6.67 -13.51
N ARG A 426 -24.36 -7.88 -13.97
CA ARG A 426 -23.39 -8.79 -14.62
C ARG A 426 -22.79 -8.18 -15.87
N ARG A 427 -23.59 -7.47 -16.67
CA ARG A 427 -23.09 -6.74 -17.85
C ARG A 427 -22.15 -5.61 -17.46
N ALA A 428 -22.47 -4.84 -16.41
CA ALA A 428 -21.58 -3.79 -15.90
C ALA A 428 -20.23 -4.37 -15.45
N ILE A 429 -20.25 -5.48 -14.69
CA ILE A 429 -19.04 -6.21 -14.28
C ILE A 429 -18.26 -6.70 -15.51
N ALA A 430 -18.96 -7.24 -16.52
CA ALA A 430 -18.35 -7.72 -17.75
C ALA A 430 -17.62 -6.61 -18.53
N VAL A 431 -18.18 -5.39 -18.59
CA VAL A 431 -17.48 -4.24 -19.18
C VAL A 431 -16.17 -3.96 -18.43
N MET A 432 -16.19 -3.95 -17.10
CA MET A 432 -15.03 -3.61 -16.26
C MET A 432 -13.95 -4.71 -16.20
N LEU A 433 -14.31 -5.96 -16.52
CA LEU A 433 -13.38 -7.10 -16.59
C LEU A 433 -12.88 -7.37 -18.01
N ALA A 434 -13.43 -6.69 -19.02
CA ALA A 434 -13.07 -6.92 -20.41
C ALA A 434 -11.59 -6.64 -20.69
N GLU A 435 -11.08 -5.58 -20.08
CA GLU A 435 -9.71 -5.09 -20.21
C GLU A 435 -9.21 -4.66 -18.84
N ARG A 436 -7.88 -4.66 -18.64
CA ARG A 436 -7.31 -4.18 -17.38
C ARG A 436 -7.08 -2.67 -17.45
N VAL A 437 -8.03 -1.91 -16.93
CA VAL A 437 -8.02 -0.45 -17.04
C VAL A 437 -7.77 0.23 -15.70
N GLN A 438 -6.81 1.17 -15.70
CA GLN A 438 -6.61 2.15 -14.64
C GLN A 438 -7.12 3.51 -15.15
N GLU A 439 -8.24 3.96 -14.62
CA GLU A 439 -8.95 5.20 -14.99
C GLU A 439 -8.67 6.28 -13.95
N GLY A 440 -7.53 6.94 -14.07
CA GLY A 440 -7.01 7.86 -13.06
C GLY A 440 -6.95 7.17 -11.71
N VAL A 441 -7.76 7.60 -10.74
CA VAL A 441 -7.78 7.02 -9.38
C VAL A 441 -8.60 5.72 -9.27
N PHE A 442 -9.39 5.37 -10.30
CA PHE A 442 -10.25 4.18 -10.28
C PHE A 442 -9.56 2.98 -10.95
N ASN A 443 -9.51 1.85 -10.25
CA ASN A 443 -9.00 0.59 -10.80
C ASN A 443 -10.17 -0.32 -11.23
N GLY A 444 -10.42 -0.43 -12.54
CA GLY A 444 -11.59 -1.15 -13.07
C GLY A 444 -11.66 -2.61 -12.65
N THR A 445 -10.53 -3.34 -12.71
CA THR A 445 -10.50 -4.76 -12.37
C THR A 445 -10.73 -5.01 -10.88
N GLN A 446 -10.11 -4.21 -10.00
CA GLN A 446 -10.33 -4.32 -8.54
C GLN A 446 -11.79 -3.99 -8.22
N SER A 447 -12.30 -2.85 -8.69
CA SER A 447 -13.69 -2.44 -8.48
C SER A 447 -14.70 -3.50 -8.94
N ALA A 448 -14.47 -4.13 -10.09
CA ALA A 448 -15.36 -5.16 -10.64
C ALA A 448 -15.36 -6.44 -9.80
N ARG A 449 -14.19 -6.89 -9.33
CA ARG A 449 -14.07 -8.08 -8.47
C ARG A 449 -14.80 -7.89 -7.16
N VAL A 450 -14.67 -6.73 -6.54
CA VAL A 450 -15.40 -6.45 -5.30
C VAL A 450 -16.91 -6.33 -5.56
N GLY A 451 -17.31 -5.63 -6.63
CA GLY A 451 -18.72 -5.54 -7.03
C GLY A 451 -19.35 -6.91 -7.33
N ALA A 452 -18.62 -7.81 -8.00
CA ALA A 452 -19.04 -9.18 -8.25
C ALA A 452 -19.23 -9.96 -6.95
N ARG A 453 -18.28 -9.83 -6.01
CA ARG A 453 -18.37 -10.49 -4.71
C ARG A 453 -19.57 -10.01 -3.90
N VAL A 454 -19.88 -8.72 -3.94
CA VAL A 454 -21.05 -8.15 -3.26
C VAL A 454 -22.35 -8.68 -3.86
N MET A 455 -22.43 -8.73 -5.19
CA MET A 455 -23.57 -9.33 -5.89
C MET A 455 -23.76 -10.82 -5.53
N GLU A 456 -22.67 -11.61 -5.51
CA GLU A 456 -22.71 -13.01 -5.09
C GLU A 456 -23.26 -13.17 -3.67
N LEU A 457 -22.81 -12.33 -2.72
CA LEU A 457 -23.27 -12.37 -1.33
C LEU A 457 -24.75 -12.00 -1.19
N GLU A 458 -25.24 -11.04 -1.97
CA GLU A 458 -26.66 -10.64 -2.01
C GLU A 458 -27.54 -11.75 -2.59
N GLU A 459 -27.10 -12.41 -3.66
CA GLU A 459 -27.82 -13.51 -4.29
C GLU A 459 -27.83 -14.77 -3.42
N ALA A 460 -26.72 -15.09 -2.74
CA ALA A 460 -26.62 -16.20 -1.80
C ALA A 460 -27.55 -16.05 -0.59
N ARG A 461 -27.81 -14.82 -0.12
CA ARG A 461 -28.76 -14.55 0.98
C ARG A 461 -30.21 -14.91 0.65
N SER A 462 -30.57 -15.08 -0.62
CA SER A 462 -31.90 -15.54 -1.05
C SER A 462 -32.10 -17.06 -0.89
N GLY A 463 -31.04 -17.82 -0.57
CA GLY A 463 -31.08 -19.25 -0.24
C GLY A 463 -30.22 -19.57 0.97
N ARG A 464 -30.79 -19.46 2.19
CA ARG A 464 -30.27 -19.88 3.51
C ARG A 464 -28.76 -20.23 3.62
N GLU A 465 -27.97 -19.31 4.16
CA GLU A 465 -27.11 -19.42 5.37
C GLU A 465 -26.32 -18.10 5.56
N ARG A 466 -26.03 -17.73 6.83
CA ARG A 466 -25.37 -16.46 7.21
C ARG A 466 -23.86 -16.54 6.97
N ILE A 467 -23.28 -15.55 6.29
CA ILE A 467 -21.83 -15.40 6.05
C ILE A 467 -21.37 -13.98 6.44
N GLU A 468 -20.10 -13.90 6.87
CA GLU A 468 -19.37 -12.86 7.63
C GLU A 468 -19.28 -11.42 7.03
N PRO A 469 -19.08 -10.38 7.88
CA PRO A 469 -19.03 -8.97 7.47
C PRO A 469 -17.67 -8.47 6.93
N ALA A 470 -16.58 -9.24 7.03
CA ALA A 470 -15.21 -8.74 6.80
C ALA A 470 -14.96 -8.27 5.35
N ILE A 471 -15.57 -8.91 4.36
CA ILE A 471 -15.43 -8.56 2.93
C ILE A 471 -16.20 -7.27 2.57
N LEU A 472 -17.19 -6.90 3.39
CA LEU A 472 -18.01 -5.70 3.19
C LEU A 472 -17.27 -4.42 3.63
N PHE A 473 -16.28 -4.54 4.53
CA PHE A 473 -15.54 -3.40 5.09
C PHE A 473 -14.43 -2.90 4.15
N ASP A 474 -13.72 -3.80 3.48
CA ASP A 474 -12.74 -3.46 2.43
C ASP A 474 -13.41 -2.71 1.25
N PHE A 475 -14.67 -3.02 1.00
CA PHE A 475 -15.47 -2.40 -0.04
C PHE A 475 -15.99 -1.00 0.30
N ILE A 476 -16.42 -0.78 1.55
CA ILE A 476 -16.86 0.52 2.06
C ILE A 476 -15.69 1.53 2.06
N THR A 477 -14.47 1.04 2.25
CA THR A 477 -13.25 1.86 2.30
C THR A 477 -12.78 2.30 0.91
N ILE A 478 -13.03 1.52 -0.15
CA ILE A 478 -12.58 1.83 -1.52
C ILE A 478 -13.61 2.63 -2.33
N HIS A 479 -14.92 2.51 -2.06
CA HIS A 479 -15.95 3.20 -2.84
C HIS A 479 -17.09 3.77 -1.97
N SER A 480 -17.06 5.10 -1.77
CA SER A 480 -18.07 5.88 -1.02
C SER A 480 -19.53 5.66 -1.45
N ASN A 481 -19.76 5.35 -2.74
CA ASN A 481 -21.07 5.18 -3.33
C ASN A 481 -21.88 3.96 -2.82
N PHE A 482 -21.25 3.03 -2.08
CA PHE A 482 -21.90 1.87 -1.49
C PHE A 482 -22.32 2.05 -0.02
N SER A 483 -21.76 3.04 0.67
CA SER A 483 -21.93 3.22 2.12
C SER A 483 -23.40 3.52 2.51
N ASN A 484 -24.15 4.24 1.67
CA ASN A 484 -25.55 4.58 1.91
C ASN A 484 -26.57 3.45 1.65
N VAL A 485 -26.20 2.38 0.93
CA VAL A 485 -27.13 1.27 0.61
C VAL A 485 -27.12 0.20 1.71
N VAL A 486 -25.96 -0.07 2.31
CA VAL A 486 -25.80 -1.07 3.37
C VAL A 486 -26.41 -0.58 4.69
N HIS A 487 -26.24 0.70 5.04
CA HIS A 487 -26.76 1.26 6.29
C HIS A 487 -28.29 1.28 6.37
N MET A 488 -28.96 1.33 5.22
CA MET A 488 -30.42 1.46 5.13
C MET A 488 -31.18 0.13 5.18
N SER A 489 -30.50 -1.01 5.02
CA SER A 489 -31.13 -2.34 5.06
C SER A 489 -31.08 -3.00 6.45
N LEU A 490 -30.42 -2.38 7.44
CA LEU A 490 -30.18 -3.00 8.76
C LEU A 490 -30.98 -2.39 9.91
N THR A 491 -31.75 -1.33 9.69
CA THR A 491 -32.56 -0.70 10.74
C THR A 491 -34.05 -0.79 10.42
N SER A 492 -34.66 -1.93 10.73
CA SER A 492 -36.10 -2.00 10.95
C SER A 492 -36.43 -2.96 12.10
N THR A 493 -37.15 -2.41 13.06
CA THR A 493 -37.94 -3.05 14.14
C THR A 493 -37.19 -3.91 15.16
N LEU A 494 -37.02 -3.39 16.38
CA LEU A 494 -37.90 -3.68 17.54
C LEU A 494 -37.36 -3.00 18.82
N LEU A 495 -38.20 -2.18 19.46
CA LEU A 495 -38.13 -1.93 20.91
C LEU A 495 -38.46 -3.25 21.63
N PRO A 496 -37.83 -3.53 22.79
CA PRO A 496 -38.66 -3.50 23.99
C PRO A 496 -37.97 -2.95 25.26
N THR A 497 -38.78 -2.16 25.98
CA THR A 497 -38.98 -2.10 27.43
C THR A 497 -37.89 -2.60 28.39
N SER A 498 -37.52 -1.68 29.28
CA SER A 498 -36.90 -1.89 30.59
C SER A 498 -37.51 -3.07 31.37
N THR A 499 -36.66 -3.91 31.95
CA THR A 499 -36.87 -4.45 33.30
C THR A 499 -35.53 -4.78 33.93
N THR A 500 -35.34 -4.23 35.11
CA THR A 500 -34.19 -4.40 35.98
C THR A 500 -34.22 -5.79 36.61
N THR A 501 -33.15 -6.56 36.47
CA THR A 501 -32.85 -7.65 37.41
C THR A 501 -31.34 -7.82 37.52
N THR A 502 -30.83 -7.46 38.69
CA THR A 502 -29.45 -7.59 39.16
C THR A 502 -29.02 -9.05 39.26
N SER A 503 -27.91 -9.40 38.60
CA SER A 503 -27.09 -10.58 38.90
C SER A 503 -25.69 -10.42 38.28
N ALA A 504 -24.71 -10.08 39.13
CA ALA A 504 -23.25 -10.17 38.92
C ALA A 504 -22.70 -9.69 37.54
N MET A 505 -22.67 -8.38 37.29
CA MET A 505 -21.96 -7.81 36.13
C MET A 505 -20.63 -7.18 36.55
N GLY A 506 -19.59 -7.38 35.73
CA GLY A 506 -18.25 -6.84 35.94
C GLY A 506 -18.19 -5.31 36.00
N LYS A 507 -17.03 -4.76 36.42
CA LYS A 507 -16.84 -3.33 36.71
C LYS A 507 -17.22 -2.41 35.55
N PHE A 508 -16.95 -2.83 34.32
CA PHE A 508 -17.34 -2.13 33.10
C PHE A 508 -18.04 -3.09 32.13
N THR A 509 -19.04 -2.57 31.41
CA THR A 509 -19.68 -3.23 30.27
C THR A 509 -19.00 -2.80 28.97
N ILE A 510 -19.03 -3.66 27.95
CA ILE A 510 -18.54 -3.30 26.61
C ILE A 510 -19.30 -2.05 26.09
N PRO A 511 -18.59 -0.96 25.73
CA PRO A 511 -19.21 0.24 25.18
C PRO A 511 -20.01 -0.04 23.90
N LYS A 512 -21.11 0.68 23.68
CA LYS A 512 -22.00 0.45 22.51
C LYS A 512 -21.35 0.74 21.16
N CYS A 513 -20.28 1.53 21.14
CA CYS A 513 -19.50 1.81 19.95
C CYS A 513 -18.61 0.62 19.53
N ALA A 514 -18.33 -0.31 20.44
CA ALA A 514 -17.63 -1.55 20.14
C ALA A 514 -18.61 -2.57 19.52
N THR A 515 -18.23 -3.11 18.36
CA THR A 515 -19.00 -4.08 17.57
C THR A 515 -18.29 -5.44 17.40
N GLY A 516 -17.00 -5.51 17.72
CA GLY A 516 -16.13 -6.66 17.53
C GLY A 516 -15.45 -7.15 18.81
N LEU A 517 -16.03 -6.88 19.99
CA LEU A 517 -15.59 -7.41 21.28
C LEU A 517 -16.63 -8.37 21.86
N ARG A 518 -16.14 -9.38 22.59
CA ARG A 518 -16.97 -10.23 23.46
C ARG A 518 -16.37 -10.33 24.86
N GLU A 519 -17.22 -10.57 25.85
CA GLU A 519 -16.78 -10.83 27.22
C GLU A 519 -16.13 -12.21 27.32
N ILE A 520 -15.03 -12.28 28.07
CA ILE A 520 -14.35 -13.53 28.40
C ILE A 520 -15.04 -14.15 29.62
N ASP A 521 -15.28 -15.45 29.57
CA ASP A 521 -15.81 -16.20 30.71
C ASP A 521 -14.89 -16.03 31.93
N PRO A 522 -15.38 -15.53 33.09
CA PRO A 522 -14.56 -15.35 34.28
C PRO A 522 -13.85 -16.61 34.78
N SER A 523 -14.35 -17.81 34.45
CA SER A 523 -13.71 -19.09 34.79
C SER A 523 -12.38 -19.34 34.06
N LEU A 524 -12.12 -18.61 32.97
CA LEU A 524 -10.86 -18.67 32.22
C LEU A 524 -9.82 -17.69 32.77
N LEU A 525 -10.22 -16.75 33.63
CA LEU A 525 -9.36 -15.69 34.16
C LEU A 525 -8.76 -16.06 35.53
N ASP A 526 -7.58 -15.50 35.84
CA ASP A 526 -7.04 -15.54 37.21
C ASP A 526 -7.64 -14.41 38.06
N LEU A 527 -8.59 -14.80 38.92
CA LEU A 527 -9.33 -13.90 39.80
C LEU A 527 -8.71 -13.73 41.19
N ARG A 528 -7.49 -14.26 41.43
CA ARG A 528 -6.82 -14.10 42.72
C ARG A 528 -6.56 -12.62 43.05
N PRO A 529 -6.49 -12.28 44.35
CA PRO A 529 -6.04 -10.96 44.79
C PRO A 529 -4.70 -10.59 44.14
N GLU A 530 -4.54 -9.31 43.80
CA GLU A 530 -3.32 -8.82 43.16
C GLU A 530 -2.06 -9.10 44.00
N SER A 531 -2.17 -9.04 45.33
CA SER A 531 -1.08 -9.37 46.26
C SER A 531 -0.56 -10.81 46.08
N GLU A 532 -1.44 -11.77 45.78
CA GLU A 532 -1.05 -13.16 45.52
C GLU A 532 -0.38 -13.31 44.16
N ILE A 533 -0.89 -12.63 43.13
CA ILE A 533 -0.26 -12.59 41.80
C ILE A 533 1.15 -12.00 41.90
N ILE A 534 1.30 -10.87 42.60
CA ILE A 534 2.60 -10.21 42.81
C ILE A 534 3.55 -11.13 43.60
N ALA A 535 3.07 -11.81 44.64
CA ALA A 535 3.88 -12.75 45.41
C ALA A 535 4.36 -13.93 44.54
N GLN A 536 3.50 -14.46 43.67
CA GLN A 536 3.88 -15.51 42.72
C GLN A 536 4.94 -15.01 41.72
N LEU A 537 4.76 -13.81 41.17
CA LEU A 537 5.72 -13.20 40.23
C LEU A 537 7.10 -12.95 40.85
N GLN A 538 7.22 -12.95 42.18
CA GLN A 538 8.48 -12.74 42.93
C GLN A 538 9.08 -14.02 43.50
N THR A 539 8.46 -15.17 43.25
CA THR A 539 8.94 -16.45 43.75
C THR A 539 9.26 -17.39 42.60
N TYR A 540 10.27 -18.23 42.79
CA TYR A 540 10.62 -19.23 41.80
C TYR A 540 9.46 -20.22 41.62
N GLN A 541 9.02 -20.37 40.38
CA GLN A 541 8.04 -21.38 40.00
C GLN A 541 8.76 -22.51 39.24
N PRO A 542 8.57 -23.79 39.59
CA PRO A 542 9.08 -24.89 38.77
C PRO A 542 8.55 -24.84 37.33
N ILE A 543 9.34 -25.34 36.38
CA ILE A 543 8.93 -25.43 34.97
C ILE A 543 8.34 -26.81 34.73
N THR A 544 7.03 -26.85 34.47
CA THR A 544 6.26 -28.11 34.34
C THR A 544 5.69 -28.31 32.94
N SER A 545 5.72 -27.30 32.08
CA SER A 545 5.24 -27.33 30.70
C SER A 545 6.01 -26.33 29.83
N GLU A 546 5.76 -26.35 28.52
CA GLU A 546 6.30 -25.34 27.59
C GLU A 546 5.47 -24.04 27.57
N LYS A 547 4.29 -23.97 28.23
CA LYS A 547 3.44 -22.76 28.32
C LYS A 547 3.97 -21.76 29.33
N ASN A 548 5.09 -21.13 28.99
CA ASN A 548 5.75 -20.10 29.79
C ASN A 548 5.68 -18.75 29.07
N VAL A 549 5.34 -17.69 29.79
CA VAL A 549 5.57 -16.31 29.32
C VAL A 549 6.84 -15.80 29.98
N TRP A 550 7.85 -15.50 29.17
CA TRP A 550 9.14 -14.98 29.61
C TRP A 550 9.20 -13.47 29.39
N ALA A 551 9.49 -12.75 30.47
CA ALA A 551 9.76 -11.32 30.43
C ALA A 551 10.94 -11.01 31.35
N VAL A 552 11.69 -9.94 31.05
CA VAL A 552 12.83 -9.51 31.86
C VAL A 552 12.60 -8.10 32.38
N TRP A 553 12.95 -7.91 33.65
CA TRP A 553 13.30 -6.61 34.21
C TRP A 553 14.54 -6.78 35.07
N ASP A 554 15.65 -6.15 34.66
CA ASP A 554 16.99 -6.39 35.22
C ASP A 554 17.05 -6.26 36.75
N LYS A 555 16.20 -5.40 37.32
CA LYS A 555 16.12 -5.09 38.77
C LYS A 555 14.91 -5.70 39.50
N GLY A 556 14.13 -6.56 38.84
CA GLY A 556 12.96 -7.22 39.42
C GLY A 556 11.68 -6.36 39.48
N PHE A 557 10.59 -6.97 39.95
CA PHE A 557 9.22 -6.43 39.83
C PHE A 557 9.02 -5.01 40.38
N TYR A 558 9.45 -4.74 41.62
CA TYR A 558 9.21 -3.45 42.27
C TYR A 558 10.03 -2.29 41.68
N ALA A 559 11.09 -2.58 40.93
CA ALA A 559 11.87 -1.57 40.22
C ALA A 559 11.27 -1.22 38.84
N MET A 560 10.23 -1.94 38.42
CA MET A 560 9.53 -1.71 37.16
C MET A 560 8.57 -0.52 37.27
N TYR A 561 8.40 0.24 36.18
CA TYR A 561 7.43 1.34 36.16
C TYR A 561 6.01 0.80 36.41
N PRO A 562 5.15 1.50 37.19
CA PRO A 562 3.83 1.00 37.56
C PRO A 562 2.93 0.59 36.39
N SER A 563 2.92 1.36 35.29
CA SER A 563 2.19 0.98 34.07
C SER A 563 2.65 -0.35 33.46
N HIS A 564 3.93 -0.71 33.59
CA HIS A 564 4.46 -2.00 33.14
C HIS A 564 4.15 -3.12 34.16
N GLN A 565 4.15 -2.83 35.46
CA GLN A 565 3.68 -3.77 36.49
C GLN A 565 2.23 -4.19 36.22
N GLN A 566 1.36 -3.21 35.92
CA GLN A 566 -0.04 -3.47 35.56
C GLN A 566 -0.15 -4.35 34.30
N THR A 567 0.73 -4.15 33.31
CA THR A 567 0.77 -5.00 32.10
C THR A 567 1.05 -6.45 32.46
N VAL A 568 2.07 -6.72 33.28
CA VAL A 568 2.44 -8.09 33.68
C VAL A 568 1.34 -8.73 34.54
N ILE A 569 0.72 -7.98 35.44
CA ILE A 569 -0.42 -8.46 36.24
C ILE A 569 -1.58 -8.84 35.31
N ASN A 570 -1.91 -7.98 34.33
CA ASN A 570 -2.98 -8.25 33.37
C ASN A 570 -2.72 -9.50 32.53
N TRP A 571 -1.45 -9.83 32.21
CA TRP A 571 -1.12 -11.09 31.55
C TRP A 571 -1.49 -12.30 32.41
N VAL A 572 -1.13 -12.29 33.70
CA VAL A 572 -1.49 -13.38 34.64
C VAL A 572 -3.01 -13.55 34.69
N ARG A 573 -3.74 -12.43 34.82
CA ARG A 573 -5.22 -12.44 34.82
C ARG A 573 -5.80 -13.02 33.55
N ARG A 574 -5.35 -12.53 32.40
CA ARG A 574 -5.90 -12.87 31.08
C ARG A 574 -5.62 -14.31 30.67
N LEU A 575 -4.40 -14.79 30.91
CA LEU A 575 -3.97 -16.12 30.47
C LEU A 575 -4.42 -17.24 31.42
N GLY A 576 -4.84 -16.84 32.63
CA GLY A 576 -5.34 -17.74 33.65
C GLY A 576 -4.30 -18.78 34.09
N PRO A 577 -4.74 -19.87 34.73
CA PRO A 577 -3.83 -20.90 35.26
C PRO A 577 -3.16 -21.76 34.17
N SER A 578 -3.57 -21.62 32.90
CA SER A 578 -3.03 -22.41 31.79
C SER A 578 -1.61 -22.00 31.36
N TRP A 579 -1.19 -20.78 31.72
CA TRP A 579 0.13 -20.22 31.43
C TRP A 579 0.85 -19.80 32.71
N THR A 580 2.17 -20.02 32.74
CA THR A 580 3.00 -19.47 33.82
C THR A 580 3.73 -18.21 33.34
N VAL A 581 3.37 -17.04 33.88
CA VAL A 581 4.09 -15.79 33.63
C VAL A 581 5.31 -15.69 34.55
N ARG A 582 6.48 -15.43 33.97
CA ARG A 582 7.77 -15.43 34.65
C ARG A 582 8.48 -14.12 34.39
N LEU A 583 8.63 -13.31 35.44
CA LEU A 583 9.45 -12.12 35.41
C LEU A 583 10.86 -12.45 35.90
N VAL A 584 11.79 -12.53 34.97
CA VAL A 584 13.21 -12.84 35.21
C VAL A 584 13.98 -11.55 35.48
N ASP A 585 14.97 -11.62 36.37
CA ASP A 585 15.86 -10.51 36.71
C ASP A 585 17.34 -10.92 36.68
N PHE A 586 18.23 -9.94 36.90
CA PHE A 586 19.68 -10.15 36.98
C PHE A 586 20.21 -9.86 38.40
N VAL A 587 19.32 -9.78 39.39
CA VAL A 587 19.66 -9.48 40.78
C VAL A 587 20.26 -10.71 41.44
N GLU A 588 21.41 -10.54 42.09
CA GLU A 588 22.10 -11.64 42.76
C GLU A 588 21.31 -12.13 43.97
N GLY A 589 21.18 -13.45 44.10
CA GLY A 589 20.37 -14.07 45.15
C GLY A 589 18.86 -14.00 44.92
N SER A 590 18.38 -13.32 43.87
CA SER A 590 16.97 -13.33 43.52
C SER A 590 16.48 -14.75 43.21
N PRO A 591 15.28 -15.15 43.68
CA PRO A 591 14.66 -16.41 43.27
C PRO A 591 14.37 -16.46 41.76
N ASN A 592 14.26 -15.30 41.10
CA ASN A 592 13.99 -15.17 39.68
C ASN A 592 15.22 -14.77 38.85
N ASN A 593 16.41 -14.89 39.42
CA ASN A 593 17.64 -14.64 38.68
C ASN A 593 17.72 -15.55 37.42
N ILE A 594 18.14 -14.99 36.29
CA ILE A 594 18.29 -15.71 35.00
C ILE A 594 19.03 -17.06 35.12
N PHE A 595 20.04 -17.16 35.99
CA PHE A 595 20.82 -18.38 36.16
C PHE A 595 20.09 -19.51 36.90
N LYS A 596 18.85 -19.29 37.35
CA LYS A 596 17.94 -20.36 37.80
C LYS A 596 17.28 -21.09 36.64
N TYR A 597 17.25 -20.47 35.46
CA TYR A 597 16.54 -20.96 34.29
C TYR A 597 17.49 -21.37 33.18
N VAL A 598 18.62 -20.67 33.01
CA VAL A 598 19.57 -20.88 31.91
C VAL A 598 21.00 -20.90 32.43
N GLY A 599 21.82 -21.84 31.95
CA GLY A 599 23.23 -21.94 32.34
C GLY A 599 24.10 -20.77 31.85
N LYS A 600 25.22 -20.52 32.53
CA LYS A 600 26.12 -19.37 32.25
C LYS A 600 26.77 -19.45 30.86
N GLU A 601 26.93 -20.65 30.32
CA GLU A 601 27.49 -20.94 29.00
C GLU A 601 26.68 -20.35 27.85
N TRP A 602 25.40 -20.02 28.07
CA TRP A 602 24.57 -19.34 27.08
C TRP A 602 24.96 -17.87 26.89
N PHE A 603 25.69 -17.27 27.81
CA PHE A 603 25.94 -15.82 27.83
C PHE A 603 27.40 -15.48 27.49
N PRO A 604 27.67 -14.29 26.93
CA PRO A 604 29.03 -13.79 26.79
C PRO A 604 29.64 -13.44 28.17
N GLU A 605 30.97 -13.41 28.25
CA GLU A 605 31.68 -13.09 29.51
C GLU A 605 31.22 -11.76 30.11
N THR A 606 30.94 -10.76 29.27
CA THR A 606 30.51 -9.44 29.74
C THR A 606 29.18 -9.46 30.49
N PHE A 607 28.26 -10.35 30.09
CA PHE A 607 26.99 -10.56 30.78
C PHE A 607 27.20 -11.30 32.09
N VAL A 608 27.98 -12.40 32.08
CA VAL A 608 28.25 -13.23 33.26
C VAL A 608 28.99 -12.44 34.34
N ASN A 609 29.95 -11.61 33.94
CA ASN A 609 30.78 -10.81 34.82
C ASN A 609 30.17 -9.44 35.16
N LYS A 610 28.96 -9.14 34.65
CA LYS A 610 28.26 -7.85 34.85
C LYS A 610 29.09 -6.63 34.43
N THR A 611 29.83 -6.74 33.32
CA THR A 611 30.69 -5.67 32.79
C THR A 611 30.10 -4.95 31.57
N MET A 612 28.83 -5.21 31.22
CA MET A 612 28.16 -4.52 30.13
C MET A 612 28.00 -3.02 30.43
N ASP A 613 28.31 -2.17 29.46
CA ASP A 613 28.23 -0.71 29.57
C ASP A 613 27.40 -0.09 28.43
N GLY A 614 27.24 1.24 28.47
CA GLY A 614 26.42 2.00 27.52
C GLY A 614 24.99 2.28 28.00
N LYS A 615 24.33 3.22 27.32
CA LYS A 615 23.01 3.77 27.70
C LYS A 615 21.90 2.71 27.71
N HIS A 616 22.03 1.69 26.86
CA HIS A 616 21.01 0.66 26.63
C HIS A 616 21.45 -0.74 27.12
N ALA A 617 22.46 -0.82 28.01
CA ALA A 617 22.96 -2.10 28.53
C ALA A 617 21.86 -3.02 29.11
N PRO A 618 20.86 -2.52 29.88
CA PRO A 618 19.77 -3.37 30.38
C PRO A 618 18.91 -3.99 29.26
N GLN A 619 18.64 -3.24 28.19
CA GLN A 619 17.89 -3.71 27.04
C GLN A 619 18.66 -4.82 26.31
N HIS A 620 19.95 -4.60 26.05
CA HIS A 620 20.80 -5.59 25.41
C HIS A 620 21.05 -6.85 26.26
N ALA A 621 21.08 -6.69 27.59
CA ALA A 621 21.10 -7.82 28.51
C ALA A 621 19.80 -8.65 28.42
N ALA A 622 18.63 -8.00 28.27
CA ALA A 622 17.38 -8.70 28.00
C ALA A 622 17.38 -9.40 26.63
N ASP A 623 17.95 -8.78 25.60
CA ASP A 623 18.11 -9.39 24.27
C ASP A 623 18.96 -10.68 24.30
N LEU A 624 20.00 -10.72 25.15
CA LEU A 624 20.82 -11.91 25.39
C LEU A 624 20.07 -13.00 26.19
N ALA A 625 19.10 -12.64 27.04
CA ALA A 625 18.35 -13.57 27.87
C ALA A 625 17.16 -14.21 27.16
N ARG A 626 16.56 -13.51 26.19
CA ARG A 626 15.33 -13.92 25.49
C ARG A 626 15.40 -15.31 24.87
N LEU A 627 16.34 -15.50 23.95
CA LEU A 627 16.39 -16.70 23.11
C LEU A 627 16.79 -17.96 23.90
N PRO A 628 17.74 -17.91 24.86
CA PRO A 628 18.04 -19.07 25.69
C PRO A 628 16.86 -19.55 26.54
N LEU A 629 16.06 -18.64 27.10
CA LEU A 629 14.86 -19.00 27.87
C LEU A 629 13.84 -19.76 27.01
N ILE A 630 13.59 -19.27 25.80
CA ILE A 630 12.70 -19.94 24.84
C ILE A 630 13.29 -21.26 24.36
N TYR A 631 14.60 -21.32 24.08
CA TYR A 631 15.23 -22.55 23.59
C TYR A 631 15.15 -23.68 24.63
N GLU A 632 15.53 -23.42 25.88
CA GLU A 632 15.57 -24.43 26.94
C GLU A 632 14.16 -24.90 27.35
N HIS A 633 13.18 -23.98 27.37
CA HIS A 633 11.90 -24.23 28.05
C HIS A 633 10.66 -24.05 27.17
N GLY A 634 10.80 -23.56 25.94
CA GLY A 634 9.69 -23.16 25.10
C GLY A 634 8.89 -21.98 25.67
N GLY A 635 7.84 -21.60 24.95
CA GLY A 635 6.89 -20.59 25.39
C GLY A 635 6.94 -19.33 24.52
N VAL A 636 6.54 -18.21 25.13
CA VAL A 636 6.44 -16.90 24.48
C VAL A 636 7.34 -15.92 25.22
N TRP A 637 8.21 -15.24 24.49
CA TRP A 637 8.83 -14.02 25.01
C TRP A 637 7.89 -12.84 24.82
N MET A 638 7.77 -12.00 25.83
CA MET A 638 7.04 -10.74 25.76
C MET A 638 7.80 -9.63 26.48
N ASP A 639 8.04 -8.52 25.80
CA ASP A 639 8.48 -7.31 26.49
C ASP A 639 7.36 -6.80 27.42
N VAL A 640 7.75 -6.33 28.61
CA VAL A 640 6.80 -5.86 29.65
C VAL A 640 5.92 -4.67 29.23
N SER A 641 6.23 -4.05 28.09
CA SER A 641 5.48 -2.93 27.53
C SER A 641 4.36 -3.34 26.57
N ASN A 642 4.14 -4.65 26.39
CA ASN A 642 3.13 -5.22 25.50
C ASN A 642 1.79 -5.41 26.22
N MET A 643 0.82 -4.55 25.97
CA MET A 643 -0.56 -4.69 26.48
C MET A 643 -1.32 -5.67 25.59
N LEU A 644 -1.66 -6.84 26.13
CA LEU A 644 -2.19 -7.96 25.35
C LEU A 644 -3.72 -7.87 25.21
N HIS A 645 -4.26 -7.97 23.99
CA HIS A 645 -5.70 -7.90 23.72
C HIS A 645 -6.33 -9.25 23.36
N ILE A 646 -5.51 -10.29 23.12
CA ILE A 646 -5.94 -11.64 22.71
C ILE A 646 -5.27 -12.72 23.57
N HIS A 647 -5.85 -13.90 23.70
CA HIS A 647 -5.21 -15.00 24.42
C HIS A 647 -4.01 -15.56 23.63
N LEU A 648 -2.91 -15.96 24.30
CA LEU A 648 -1.71 -16.47 23.62
C LEU A 648 -1.92 -17.81 22.91
N ASP A 649 -2.87 -18.61 23.38
CA ASP A 649 -3.27 -19.86 22.70
C ASP A 649 -3.76 -19.57 21.29
N THR A 650 -4.74 -18.68 21.17
CA THR A 650 -5.30 -18.22 19.89
C THR A 650 -4.26 -17.47 19.05
N LEU A 651 -3.42 -16.64 19.66
CA LEU A 651 -2.44 -15.84 18.92
C LEU A 651 -1.33 -16.68 18.29
N PHE A 652 -0.71 -17.58 19.07
CA PHE A 652 0.47 -18.33 18.63
C PHE A 652 0.46 -19.80 19.02
N TRP A 653 0.08 -20.13 20.25
CA TRP A 653 0.43 -21.43 20.82
C TRP A 653 -0.31 -22.59 20.17
N ASP A 654 -1.60 -22.45 19.87
CA ASP A 654 -2.37 -23.51 19.21
C ASP A 654 -1.80 -23.82 17.82
N HIS A 655 -1.28 -22.81 17.14
CA HIS A 655 -0.65 -22.96 15.84
C HIS A 655 0.69 -23.70 15.89
N ILE A 656 1.51 -23.52 16.94
CA ILE A 656 2.84 -24.17 17.02
C ILE A 656 2.87 -25.44 17.88
N SER A 657 1.81 -25.70 18.66
CA SER A 657 1.71 -26.87 19.53
C SER A 657 0.87 -28.00 18.96
N SER A 658 0.03 -27.73 17.95
CA SER A 658 -0.79 -28.74 17.30
C SER A 658 0.07 -29.82 16.64
N PRO A 659 -0.22 -31.13 16.85
CA PRO A 659 0.53 -32.24 16.24
C PRO A 659 0.53 -32.21 14.71
N ASP A 660 -0.53 -31.66 14.12
CA ASP A 660 -0.74 -31.60 12.68
C ASP A 660 -0.18 -30.32 12.05
N ALA A 661 0.26 -29.35 12.88
CA ALA A 661 0.81 -28.10 12.39
C ALA A 661 2.32 -28.24 12.12
N PRO A 662 2.81 -27.74 10.97
CA PRO A 662 4.23 -27.83 10.63
C PRO A 662 5.10 -26.79 11.35
N TYR A 663 4.50 -25.93 12.19
CA TYR A 663 5.18 -24.77 12.76
C TYR A 663 5.88 -25.09 14.07
N GLU A 664 7.08 -24.57 14.23
CA GLU A 664 7.90 -24.67 15.45
C GLU A 664 8.09 -23.31 16.13
N MET A 665 7.85 -22.22 15.41
CA MET A 665 8.04 -20.85 15.86
C MET A 665 6.90 -19.97 15.34
N ALA A 666 6.55 -18.92 16.07
CA ALA A 666 5.65 -17.87 15.62
C ALA A 666 6.28 -16.49 15.83
N ALA A 667 6.10 -15.60 14.87
CA ALA A 667 6.76 -14.30 14.84
C ALA A 667 5.86 -13.20 14.25
N TRP A 668 6.06 -11.99 14.76
CA TRP A 668 5.46 -10.77 14.23
C TRP A 668 6.30 -10.22 13.06
N ILE A 669 5.69 -10.10 11.90
CA ILE A 669 6.33 -9.56 10.70
C ILE A 669 6.15 -8.05 10.67
N ILE A 670 7.28 -7.33 10.60
CA ILE A 670 7.38 -5.87 10.56
C ILE A 670 8.16 -5.45 9.29
N THR A 671 7.74 -6.00 8.15
CA THR A 671 8.35 -5.77 6.85
C THR A 671 8.65 -4.29 6.60
N GLY A 672 9.86 -3.99 6.10
CA GLY A 672 10.28 -2.64 5.77
C GLY A 672 10.69 -1.79 6.97
N GLN A 673 10.57 -2.31 8.21
CA GLN A 673 10.93 -1.53 9.40
C GLN A 673 12.42 -1.64 9.72
N ILE A 674 13.06 -2.81 9.64
CA ILE A 674 14.48 -2.95 10.02
C ILE A 674 15.36 -2.71 8.80
N ARG A 675 15.15 -3.48 7.75
CA ARG A 675 15.72 -3.30 6.41
C ARG A 675 14.58 -2.93 5.47
N ALA A 676 14.89 -2.30 4.34
CA ALA A 676 13.90 -2.03 3.29
C ALA A 676 13.54 -3.31 2.50
N LYS A 677 13.31 -4.43 3.20
CA LYS A 677 13.12 -5.79 2.67
C LYS A 677 11.93 -6.48 3.34
N TRP A 678 11.40 -7.51 2.67
CA TRP A 678 10.30 -8.30 3.19
C TRP A 678 10.73 -9.26 4.30
N GLY A 679 9.86 -9.43 5.29
CA GLY A 679 9.91 -10.50 6.28
C GLY A 679 10.88 -10.24 7.44
N ASP A 680 11.30 -8.99 7.62
CA ASP A 680 11.79 -8.51 8.91
C ASP A 680 10.76 -8.80 10.00
N PHE A 681 11.23 -9.08 11.21
CA PHE A 681 10.37 -9.50 12.29
C PHE A 681 10.81 -8.91 13.62
N GLY A 682 9.83 -8.58 14.45
CA GLY A 682 10.04 -7.91 15.73
C GLY A 682 10.49 -8.90 16.80
N ASN A 683 11.47 -8.50 17.60
CA ASN A 683 11.88 -9.27 18.79
C ASN A 683 11.10 -8.93 20.06
N PHE A 684 10.17 -7.96 19.99
CA PHE A 684 9.38 -7.50 21.14
C PHE A 684 8.36 -8.55 21.62
N MET A 685 8.03 -9.53 20.79
CA MET A 685 7.30 -10.75 21.16
C MET A 685 7.59 -11.85 20.13
N LEU A 686 7.77 -13.09 20.57
CA LEU A 686 7.83 -14.26 19.69
C LEU A 686 7.58 -15.53 20.49
N ALA A 687 7.11 -16.58 19.82
CA ALA A 687 6.87 -17.89 20.43
C ALA A 687 7.69 -18.95 19.75
N ALA A 688 8.19 -19.93 20.49
CA ALA A 688 8.74 -21.14 19.89
C ALA A 688 8.61 -22.35 20.81
N ARG A 689 8.66 -23.52 20.19
CA ARG A 689 8.81 -24.80 20.89
C ARG A 689 10.22 -24.90 21.49
N LYS A 690 10.35 -25.64 22.59
CA LYS A 690 11.68 -25.93 23.16
C LYS A 690 12.55 -26.62 22.11
N ASN A 691 13.86 -26.44 22.19
CA ASN A 691 14.85 -26.95 21.26
C ASN A 691 14.72 -26.45 19.80
N CYS A 692 14.00 -25.36 19.54
CA CYS A 692 13.91 -24.76 18.21
C CYS A 692 15.30 -24.36 17.68
N GLU A 693 15.76 -25.01 16.60
CA GLU A 693 17.12 -24.81 16.07
C GLU A 693 17.35 -23.40 15.53
N PHE A 694 16.31 -22.76 14.98
CA PHE A 694 16.37 -21.36 14.56
C PHE A 694 16.72 -20.42 15.73
N ILE A 695 16.04 -20.58 16.88
CA ILE A 695 16.28 -19.79 18.10
C ILE A 695 17.72 -19.98 18.59
N LYS A 696 18.23 -21.21 18.54
CA LYS A 696 19.61 -21.53 18.92
C LYS A 696 20.64 -20.83 18.03
N ASN A 697 20.46 -20.92 16.72
CA ASN A 697 21.39 -20.35 15.75
C ASN A 697 21.35 -18.82 15.76
N TRP A 698 20.16 -18.25 15.91
CA TRP A 698 19.99 -16.82 16.13
C TRP A 698 20.76 -16.34 17.35
N HIS A 699 20.59 -17.01 18.49
CA HIS A 699 21.30 -16.65 19.72
C HIS A 699 22.82 -16.79 19.59
N LYS A 700 23.31 -17.88 18.99
CA LYS A 700 24.75 -18.08 18.75
C LYS A 700 25.36 -16.94 17.94
N GLY A 701 24.69 -16.52 16.87
CA GLY A 701 25.16 -15.41 16.04
C GLY A 701 25.17 -14.09 16.80
N TYR A 702 24.14 -13.83 17.61
CA TYR A 702 24.08 -12.59 18.38
C TYR A 702 25.14 -12.57 19.49
N LYS A 703 25.30 -13.68 20.22
CA LYS A 703 26.36 -13.88 21.22
C LYS A 703 27.76 -13.67 20.63
N GLU A 704 28.00 -14.07 19.39
CA GLU A 704 29.28 -13.89 18.71
C GLU A 704 29.69 -12.41 18.61
N LEU A 705 28.73 -11.50 18.37
CA LEU A 705 28.99 -10.06 18.27
C LEU A 705 29.60 -9.49 19.56
N TRP A 706 29.31 -10.10 20.71
CA TRP A 706 29.77 -9.66 22.03
C TRP A 706 31.20 -10.10 22.37
N LYS A 707 31.88 -10.90 21.54
CA LYS A 707 33.25 -11.35 21.85
C LYS A 707 34.22 -10.16 21.93
N GLY A 708 34.88 -10.03 23.08
CA GLY A 708 35.85 -8.97 23.34
C GLY A 708 35.22 -7.57 23.45
N ARG A 709 33.91 -7.46 23.73
CA ARG A 709 33.18 -6.19 23.79
C ARG A 709 32.31 -6.09 25.05
N THR A 710 32.09 -4.86 25.50
CA THR A 710 31.24 -4.53 26.65
C THR A 710 29.95 -3.80 26.28
N ASN A 711 29.87 -3.23 25.08
CA ASN A 711 28.68 -2.60 24.49
C ASN A 711 28.54 -2.96 23.00
N VAL A 712 27.47 -2.46 22.40
CA VAL A 712 27.09 -2.73 21.00
C VAL A 712 27.82 -1.87 19.97
N ASP A 713 28.58 -0.86 20.40
CA ASP A 713 29.16 0.12 19.48
C ASP A 713 30.10 -0.55 18.47
N GLY A 714 29.84 -0.31 17.18
CA GLY A 714 30.61 -0.90 16.08
C GLY A 714 30.22 -2.32 15.71
N PHE A 715 29.06 -2.83 16.12
CA PHE A 715 28.51 -4.10 15.63
C PHE A 715 28.23 -4.06 14.13
N HIS A 716 27.84 -2.92 13.56
CA HIS A 716 27.62 -2.69 12.13
C HIS A 716 28.85 -2.98 11.27
N LYS A 717 30.06 -2.94 11.86
CA LYS A 717 31.33 -3.31 11.21
C LYS A 717 31.62 -4.80 11.25
N HIS A 718 30.82 -5.58 11.97
CA HIS A 718 31.08 -7.01 12.17
C HIS A 718 30.82 -7.80 10.88
N PRO A 719 31.68 -8.77 10.52
CA PRO A 719 31.52 -9.55 9.28
C PRO A 719 30.16 -10.22 9.12
N LEU A 720 29.55 -10.69 10.23
CA LEU A 720 28.21 -11.29 10.19
C LEU A 720 27.13 -10.26 9.79
N ILE A 721 27.23 -9.02 10.25
CA ILE A 721 26.29 -7.96 9.86
C ILE A 721 26.50 -7.58 8.38
N ALA A 722 27.76 -7.52 7.93
CA ALA A 722 28.08 -7.22 6.53
C ALA A 722 27.49 -8.23 5.52
N GLU A 723 27.29 -9.50 5.89
CA GLU A 723 26.67 -10.51 5.01
C GLU A 723 25.17 -10.30 4.80
N ILE A 724 24.47 -9.69 5.75
CA ILE A 724 23.01 -9.47 5.68
C ILE A 724 22.64 -8.02 5.34
N GLY A 725 23.45 -7.05 5.74
CA GLY A 725 23.19 -5.62 5.54
C GLY A 725 22.87 -4.88 6.84
N LEU A 726 22.78 -3.56 6.72
CA LEU A 726 22.52 -2.64 7.84
C LEU A 726 21.02 -2.56 8.13
N ALA A 727 20.63 -1.82 9.18
CA ALA A 727 19.25 -1.58 9.56
C ALA A 727 18.75 -0.21 9.06
N GLU A 728 18.73 -0.01 7.74
CA GLU A 728 18.37 1.28 7.13
C GLU A 728 16.90 1.69 7.28
N GLY A 729 15.99 0.75 7.56
CA GLY A 729 14.55 1.02 7.64
C GLY A 729 14.13 1.83 8.88
N LEU A 730 14.93 1.82 9.95
CA LEU A 730 14.65 2.53 11.21
C LEU A 730 15.31 3.92 11.31
N ALA A 731 16.02 4.33 10.27
CA ALA A 731 16.85 5.52 10.26
C ALA A 731 16.44 6.47 9.12
N ASN A 732 16.83 7.74 9.21
CA ASN A 732 16.83 8.60 8.04
C ASN A 732 17.84 8.01 7.03
N PRO A 733 17.41 7.67 5.79
CA PRO A 733 18.29 7.10 4.78
C PRO A 733 19.48 8.02 4.40
N GLU A 734 19.36 9.32 4.68
CA GLU A 734 20.41 10.32 4.42
C GLU A 734 21.41 10.48 5.58
N ASP A 735 21.13 9.94 6.77
CA ASP A 735 22.00 10.00 7.94
C ASP A 735 22.66 8.65 8.22
N GLU A 736 23.85 8.48 7.67
CA GLU A 736 24.65 7.27 7.81
C GLU A 736 25.00 6.94 9.27
N ASN A 737 25.22 7.96 10.11
CA ASN A 737 25.51 7.73 11.53
C ASN A 737 24.28 7.20 12.27
N GLN A 738 23.10 7.66 11.88
CA GLN A 738 21.84 7.12 12.41
C GLN A 738 21.64 5.67 11.99
N ILE A 739 21.94 5.32 10.73
CA ILE A 739 21.87 3.92 10.26
C ILE A 739 22.82 3.04 11.07
N TYR A 740 24.05 3.49 11.32
CA TYR A 740 25.02 2.75 12.13
C TYR A 740 24.57 2.57 13.58
N PHE A 741 24.10 3.66 14.21
CA PHE A 741 23.56 3.60 15.57
C PHE A 741 22.38 2.62 15.65
N MET A 742 21.43 2.72 14.72
CA MET A 742 20.27 1.83 14.71
C MET A 742 20.68 0.38 14.45
N THR A 743 21.63 0.13 13.54
CA THR A 743 22.15 -1.22 13.28
C THR A 743 22.77 -1.84 14.52
N ASP A 744 23.58 -1.08 15.27
CA ASP A 744 24.17 -1.54 16.53
C ASP A 744 23.08 -1.82 17.58
N TYR A 745 22.13 -0.89 17.72
CA TYR A 745 21.03 -0.96 18.67
C TYR A 745 20.07 -2.13 18.42
N VAL A 746 19.71 -2.41 17.16
CA VAL A 746 18.78 -3.49 16.77
C VAL A 746 19.48 -4.74 16.22
N SER A 747 20.80 -4.85 16.43
CA SER A 747 21.65 -5.93 15.93
C SER A 747 21.14 -7.34 16.25
N GLN A 748 20.40 -7.52 17.36
CA GLN A 748 19.75 -8.80 17.66
C GLN A 748 18.76 -9.18 16.55
N MET A 749 17.90 -8.27 16.08
CA MET A 749 16.96 -8.56 15.00
C MET A 749 17.66 -8.71 13.65
N VAL A 750 18.71 -7.92 13.38
CA VAL A 750 19.53 -8.05 12.16
C VAL A 750 20.18 -9.45 12.06
N ILE A 751 20.67 -10.01 13.17
CA ILE A 751 21.18 -11.39 13.19
C ILE A 751 20.06 -12.42 13.07
N GLY A 752 18.84 -12.11 13.53
CA GLY A 752 17.67 -12.95 13.29
C GLY A 752 17.40 -13.09 11.80
N ASP A 753 17.49 -11.98 11.09
CA ASP A 753 17.35 -11.94 9.64
C ASP A 753 18.51 -12.62 8.90
N ARG A 754 19.74 -12.48 9.40
CA ARG A 754 20.86 -13.31 8.92
C ARG A 754 20.56 -14.80 9.09
N THR A 755 20.01 -15.21 10.24
CA THR A 755 19.71 -16.61 10.56
C THR A 755 18.65 -17.17 9.62
N ARG A 756 17.64 -16.37 9.27
CA ARG A 756 16.66 -16.69 8.22
C ARG A 756 17.28 -16.96 6.85
N ASN A 757 18.39 -16.30 6.53
CA ASN A 757 19.05 -16.47 5.24
C ASN A 757 20.27 -17.41 5.30
N LEU A 758 20.57 -17.99 6.47
CA LEU A 758 21.74 -18.82 6.70
C LEU A 758 21.50 -20.28 6.29
N VAL A 759 22.41 -20.82 5.48
CA VAL A 759 22.61 -22.25 5.29
C VAL A 759 23.90 -22.66 5.99
N ASP A 760 23.77 -23.43 7.07
CA ASP A 760 24.88 -23.97 7.83
C ASP A 760 25.26 -25.36 7.31
N TYR A 761 26.34 -25.43 6.53
CA TYR A 761 26.81 -26.69 5.94
C TYR A 761 27.46 -27.64 6.95
N THR A 762 27.77 -27.18 8.18
CA THR A 762 28.34 -28.05 9.22
C THR A 762 27.27 -28.86 9.94
N THR A 763 26.04 -28.34 9.99
CA THR A 763 24.89 -28.97 10.66
C THR A 763 23.79 -29.39 9.68
N GLY A 764 23.78 -28.85 8.47
CA GLY A 764 22.70 -29.01 7.48
C GLY A 764 21.50 -28.09 7.73
N PHE A 765 21.58 -27.12 8.65
CA PHE A 765 20.49 -26.20 8.92
C PHE A 765 20.26 -25.25 7.73
N ASP A 766 19.04 -25.22 7.21
CA ASP A 766 18.57 -24.26 6.21
C ASP A 766 17.57 -23.30 6.85
N GLY A 767 18.02 -22.08 7.10
CA GLY A 767 17.22 -21.03 7.71
C GLY A 767 16.06 -20.57 6.84
N ARG A 768 16.19 -20.61 5.51
CA ARG A 768 15.15 -20.12 4.60
C ARG A 768 14.03 -21.14 4.51
N GLU A 769 14.39 -22.42 4.38
CA GLU A 769 13.42 -23.51 4.45
C GLU A 769 12.69 -23.52 5.79
N PHE A 770 13.42 -23.37 6.91
CA PHE A 770 12.81 -23.27 8.23
C PHE A 770 11.82 -22.10 8.29
N TRP A 771 12.24 -20.91 7.85
CA TRP A 771 11.40 -19.72 7.89
C TRP A 771 10.11 -19.89 7.09
N GLU A 772 10.19 -20.41 5.87
CA GLU A 772 9.03 -20.54 4.99
C GLU A 772 8.06 -21.65 5.44
N LYS A 773 8.58 -22.76 5.97
CA LYS A 773 7.77 -23.94 6.27
C LYS A 773 7.37 -24.08 7.74
N LYS A 774 8.17 -23.55 8.66
CA LYS A 774 8.06 -23.81 10.10
C LYS A 774 7.78 -22.57 10.95
N VAL A 775 7.62 -21.39 10.35
CA VAL A 775 7.25 -20.17 11.07
C VAL A 775 5.80 -19.79 10.79
N PHE A 776 5.02 -19.64 11.86
CA PHE A 776 3.70 -19.04 11.83
C PHE A 776 3.82 -17.51 11.89
N MET A 777 3.54 -16.85 10.78
CA MET A 777 3.78 -15.41 10.61
C MET A 777 2.49 -14.62 10.81
N VAL A 778 2.54 -13.59 11.64
CA VAL A 778 1.41 -12.67 11.88
C VAL A 778 1.86 -11.24 11.57
N GLU A 779 1.02 -10.44 10.92
CA GLU A 779 1.29 -9.01 10.67
C GLU A 779 1.51 -8.29 12.01
N GLY A 780 2.62 -7.55 12.18
CA GLY A 780 3.04 -7.01 13.47
C GLY A 780 2.99 -5.50 13.65
N ILE A 781 2.79 -4.72 12.58
CA ILE A 781 2.77 -3.25 12.65
C ILE A 781 1.39 -2.80 13.12
N GLU A 782 0.33 -3.09 12.38
CA GLU A 782 -1.02 -2.69 12.78
C GLU A 782 -1.45 -3.46 14.03
N ASN A 783 -1.18 -4.76 14.09
CA ASN A 783 -1.53 -5.56 15.27
C ASN A 783 -0.70 -5.27 16.52
N GLY A 784 0.40 -4.52 16.39
CA GLY A 784 1.34 -4.22 17.47
C GLY A 784 1.35 -2.76 17.91
N ILE A 785 1.17 -1.78 17.02
CA ILE A 785 1.32 -0.35 17.34
C ILE A 785 0.18 0.53 16.82
N LEU A 786 -1.03 -0.02 16.60
CA LEU A 786 -2.18 0.72 16.05
C LEU A 786 -2.43 2.09 16.70
N GLY A 787 -2.37 2.16 18.04
CA GLY A 787 -2.60 3.43 18.76
C GLY A 787 -1.60 4.53 18.38
N ALA A 788 -0.36 4.16 18.05
CA ALA A 788 0.64 5.10 17.57
C ALA A 788 0.35 5.54 16.14
N LEU A 789 -0.01 4.61 15.25
CA LEU A 789 -0.40 4.95 13.87
C LEU A 789 -1.59 5.93 13.85
N LYS A 790 -2.61 5.66 14.68
CA LYS A 790 -3.82 6.49 14.80
C LYS A 790 -3.57 7.90 15.32
N THR A 791 -2.46 8.10 16.00
CA THR A 791 -2.08 9.40 16.57
C THR A 791 -0.91 10.04 15.83
N ASN A 792 -0.55 9.53 14.64
CA ASN A 792 0.61 10.00 13.87
C ASN A 792 1.90 9.99 14.74
N LEU A 793 2.07 8.92 15.51
CA LEU A 793 3.19 8.69 16.43
C LEU A 793 3.29 9.71 17.59
N ASP A 794 2.22 10.46 17.86
CA ASP A 794 2.18 11.44 18.95
C ASP A 794 1.87 10.75 20.29
N GLY A 795 2.90 10.55 21.12
CA GLY A 795 2.75 9.94 22.44
C GLY A 795 1.96 10.80 23.42
N GLN A 796 2.00 12.13 23.29
CA GLN A 796 1.27 13.03 24.17
C GLN A 796 -0.23 12.96 23.87
N LYS A 797 -0.61 12.92 22.59
CA LYS A 797 -2.00 12.72 22.19
C LYS A 797 -2.58 11.40 22.73
N GLN A 798 -1.79 10.32 22.69
CA GLN A 798 -2.19 9.04 23.28
C GLN A 798 -2.37 9.15 24.79
N ALA A 799 -1.39 9.76 25.48
CA ALA A 799 -1.47 10.07 26.91
C ALA A 799 -2.76 10.82 27.27
N ASP A 800 -3.12 11.83 26.49
CA ASP A 800 -4.32 12.63 26.73
C ASP A 800 -5.60 11.77 26.64
N TYR A 801 -5.71 10.87 25.65
CA TYR A 801 -6.84 9.91 25.59
C TYR A 801 -6.87 8.95 26.78
N PHE A 802 -5.73 8.41 27.19
CA PHE A 802 -5.62 7.54 28.37
C PHE A 802 -6.03 8.26 29.67
N LEU A 803 -5.79 9.56 29.75
CA LEU A 803 -6.08 10.39 30.91
C LEU A 803 -7.46 11.05 30.90
N THR A 804 -8.18 11.05 29.77
CA THR A 804 -9.55 11.53 29.69
C THR A 804 -10.42 10.79 30.70
N HIS A 805 -11.13 11.54 31.53
CA HIS A 805 -12.00 10.99 32.56
C HIS A 805 -13.30 10.45 31.93
N LEU A 806 -13.85 9.37 32.48
CA LEU A 806 -15.05 8.71 31.93
C LEU A 806 -16.30 9.59 32.00
N ASP A 807 -16.33 10.55 32.92
CA ASP A 807 -17.40 11.55 33.06
C ASP A 807 -17.08 12.91 32.38
N GLU A 808 -16.07 12.95 31.50
CA GLU A 808 -15.65 14.17 30.79
C GLU A 808 -16.88 14.90 30.17
N PRO A 809 -17.13 16.16 30.58
CA PRO A 809 -18.30 16.92 30.12
C PRO A 809 -18.23 17.27 28.63
N ASP A 810 -17.03 17.40 28.06
CA ASP A 810 -16.85 17.56 26.62
C ASP A 810 -17.13 16.23 25.90
N LEU A 811 -18.31 16.16 25.28
CA LEU A 811 -18.79 14.95 24.60
C LEU A 811 -17.91 14.55 23.42
N ASP A 812 -17.32 15.51 22.71
CA ASP A 812 -16.48 15.23 21.54
C ASP A 812 -15.15 14.62 22.00
N LYS A 813 -14.51 15.24 23.01
CA LYS A 813 -13.29 14.72 23.61
C LYS A 813 -13.51 13.33 24.23
N ARG A 814 -14.63 13.13 24.92
CA ARG A 814 -15.00 11.83 25.49
C ARG A 814 -15.21 10.77 24.42
N SER A 815 -15.95 11.11 23.36
CA SER A 815 -16.23 10.22 22.23
C SER A 815 -14.95 9.84 21.47
N GLU A 816 -14.04 10.80 21.28
CA GLU A 816 -12.75 10.56 20.62
C GLU A 816 -11.87 9.60 21.43
N ALA A 817 -11.77 9.80 22.75
CA ALA A 817 -11.03 8.89 23.64
C ALA A 817 -11.66 7.48 23.70
N GLU A 818 -12.99 7.38 23.79
CA GLU A 818 -13.70 6.09 23.78
C GLU A 818 -13.45 5.34 22.46
N THR A 819 -13.62 6.03 21.33
CA THR A 819 -13.40 5.46 20.00
C THR A 819 -11.96 4.96 19.86
N PHE A 820 -10.98 5.76 20.29
CA PHE A 820 -9.58 5.38 20.28
C PHE A 820 -9.31 4.09 21.08
N MET A 821 -9.85 3.97 22.30
CA MET A 821 -9.66 2.77 23.13
C MET A 821 -10.31 1.53 22.51
N MET A 822 -11.55 1.67 22.00
CA MET A 822 -12.28 0.55 21.42
C MET A 822 -11.62 0.08 20.12
N GLU A 823 -11.19 1.01 19.25
CA GLU A 823 -10.47 0.64 18.04
C GLU A 823 -9.18 -0.13 18.35
N MET A 824 -8.41 0.28 19.36
CA MET A 824 -7.22 -0.49 19.76
C MET A 824 -7.59 -1.91 20.20
N LEU A 825 -8.59 -2.07 21.06
CA LEU A 825 -8.99 -3.39 21.58
C LEU A 825 -9.58 -4.30 20.48
N GLU A 826 -10.30 -3.75 19.51
CA GLU A 826 -10.95 -4.50 18.43
C GLU A 826 -10.03 -4.82 17.25
N LYS A 827 -9.18 -3.85 16.87
CA LYS A 827 -8.45 -3.88 15.60
C LYS A 827 -6.96 -4.20 15.78
N SER A 828 -6.49 -4.47 17.00
CA SER A 828 -5.13 -4.96 17.24
C SER A 828 -5.12 -6.11 18.25
N HIS A 829 -4.19 -7.05 18.08
CA HIS A 829 -4.03 -8.18 19.01
C HIS A 829 -3.25 -7.80 20.27
N MET A 830 -2.45 -6.76 20.20
CA MET A 830 -1.74 -6.18 21.33
C MET A 830 -1.40 -4.72 21.04
N TYR A 831 -0.99 -3.99 22.06
CA TYR A 831 -0.38 -2.68 21.89
C TYR A 831 0.99 -2.63 22.57
N LYS A 832 2.02 -2.40 21.76
CA LYS A 832 3.41 -2.21 22.14
C LYS A 832 3.63 -0.73 22.49
N MET A 833 3.77 -0.42 23.78
CA MET A 833 4.31 0.87 24.20
C MET A 833 5.80 0.93 23.83
N TYR A 834 6.11 1.47 22.65
CA TYR A 834 7.49 1.65 22.18
C TYR A 834 8.09 2.96 22.69
N HIS A 835 9.41 3.07 22.56
CA HIS A 835 10.19 4.27 22.88
C HIS A 835 10.70 4.91 21.60
N ASN A 836 10.62 6.23 21.52
CA ASN A 836 11.24 6.95 20.42
C ASN A 836 12.72 7.17 20.73
N SER A 837 13.59 6.38 20.12
CA SER A 837 15.04 6.47 20.37
C SER A 837 15.71 7.59 19.58
N MET A 838 15.03 8.15 18.56
CA MET A 838 15.64 9.05 17.57
C MET A 838 14.88 10.36 17.28
N GLY A 839 13.62 10.51 17.69
CA GLY A 839 12.80 11.67 17.33
C GLY A 839 12.58 12.71 18.44
N ASP A 840 12.25 13.93 18.02
CA ASP A 840 12.02 15.08 18.91
C ASP A 840 10.71 14.97 19.72
N ARG A 841 9.74 14.16 19.27
CA ARG A 841 8.46 13.94 19.95
C ARG A 841 8.49 12.65 20.78
N PRO A 842 8.07 12.69 22.07
CA PRO A 842 8.08 11.50 22.92
C PRO A 842 7.00 10.50 22.49
N ALA A 843 7.35 9.20 22.49
CA ALA A 843 6.34 8.14 22.40
C ALA A 843 5.65 7.93 23.75
N LEU A 844 4.51 7.23 23.77
CA LEU A 844 3.81 6.92 25.03
C LEU A 844 4.71 6.17 26.03
N GLY A 845 5.56 5.27 25.53
CA GLY A 845 6.54 4.56 26.36
C GLY A 845 7.59 5.48 27.00
N ASP A 846 7.87 6.65 26.45
CA ASP A 846 8.78 7.62 27.06
C ASP A 846 8.08 8.44 28.14
N LEU A 847 6.78 8.70 27.96
CA LEU A 847 5.97 9.43 28.93
C LEU A 847 5.75 8.62 30.21
N VAL A 848 5.53 7.31 30.12
CA VAL A 848 5.27 6.45 31.30
C VAL A 848 6.47 6.32 32.25
N LYS A 849 7.68 6.70 31.81
CA LYS A 849 8.88 6.73 32.64
C LYS A 849 8.92 7.93 33.59
N LYS A 850 8.11 8.96 33.33
CA LYS A 850 8.03 10.16 34.15
C LYS A 850 7.14 9.88 35.36
N LYS A 851 7.56 10.35 36.54
CA LYS A 851 6.94 10.03 37.83
C LYS A 851 5.46 10.43 37.87
N GLU A 852 5.13 11.57 37.29
CA GLU A 852 3.78 12.13 37.16
C GLU A 852 2.84 11.32 36.25
N ASN A 853 3.40 10.43 35.43
CA ASN A 853 2.68 9.64 34.43
C ASN A 853 2.74 8.13 34.70
N HIS A 854 3.19 7.71 35.88
CA HIS A 854 3.31 6.29 36.23
C HIS A 854 1.99 5.53 36.10
N ASP A 855 0.88 6.20 36.41
CA ASP A 855 -0.49 5.68 36.39
C ASP A 855 -1.25 5.99 35.10
N ILE A 856 -0.60 6.57 34.07
CA ILE A 856 -1.27 7.09 32.87
C ILE A 856 -2.21 6.10 32.21
N THR A 857 -1.80 4.83 32.17
CA THR A 857 -2.58 3.77 31.53
C THR A 857 -3.61 3.11 32.44
N HIS A 858 -3.69 3.44 33.72
CA HIS A 858 -4.54 2.75 34.71
C HIS A 858 -5.09 3.66 35.81
N ARG A 859 -5.10 4.98 35.58
CA ARG A 859 -5.60 5.96 36.52
C ARG A 859 -7.09 5.72 36.78
N PRO A 860 -7.54 5.61 38.05
CA PRO A 860 -8.95 5.38 38.35
C PRO A 860 -9.86 6.45 37.73
N GLY A 861 -10.98 6.02 37.16
CA GLY A 861 -11.98 6.90 36.56
C GLY A 861 -11.65 7.37 35.14
N THR A 862 -10.56 6.91 34.51
CA THR A 862 -10.19 7.31 33.14
C THR A 862 -10.42 6.23 32.09
N PHE A 863 -10.36 6.61 30.82
CA PHE A 863 -10.34 5.66 29.70
C PHE A 863 -9.14 4.71 29.75
N GLY A 864 -8.04 5.06 30.41
CA GLY A 864 -6.95 4.15 30.67
C GLY A 864 -7.34 2.98 31.58
N GLU A 865 -8.05 3.25 32.68
CA GLU A 865 -8.61 2.19 33.52
C GLU A 865 -9.60 1.29 32.75
N LEU A 866 -10.49 1.89 31.95
CA LEU A 866 -11.41 1.15 31.08
C LEU A 866 -10.65 0.24 30.11
N TYR A 867 -9.65 0.78 29.43
CA TYR A 867 -8.83 0.03 28.48
C TYR A 867 -8.11 -1.13 29.17
N ARG A 868 -7.52 -0.91 30.35
CA ARG A 868 -6.87 -1.99 31.13
C ARG A 868 -7.83 -3.07 31.55
N TYR A 869 -9.04 -2.70 31.95
CA TYR A 869 -10.10 -3.66 32.20
C TYR A 869 -10.43 -4.46 30.93
N GLY A 870 -10.59 -3.79 29.78
CA GLY A 870 -10.81 -4.43 28.50
C GLY A 870 -9.71 -5.43 28.12
N THR A 871 -8.43 -5.11 28.37
CA THR A 871 -7.31 -6.04 28.13
C THR A 871 -7.34 -7.32 28.97
N VAL A 872 -8.21 -7.42 29.98
CA VAL A 872 -8.36 -8.63 30.81
C VAL A 872 -9.69 -9.32 30.55
N HIS A 873 -10.77 -8.56 30.39
CA HIS A 873 -12.14 -9.08 30.41
C HIS A 873 -12.78 -9.18 29.03
N TRP A 874 -12.19 -8.55 28.01
CA TRP A 874 -12.73 -8.58 26.65
C TRP A 874 -11.71 -9.20 25.70
N GLU A 875 -12.23 -9.85 24.67
CA GLU A 875 -11.44 -10.35 23.55
C GLU A 875 -12.05 -9.91 22.22
N PRO A 876 -11.21 -9.62 21.22
CA PRO A 876 -11.69 -9.29 19.90
C PRO A 876 -12.26 -10.53 19.21
N THR A 877 -13.32 -10.36 18.45
CA THR A 877 -13.98 -11.45 17.71
C THR A 877 -13.32 -11.77 16.37
N ARG A 878 -12.31 -10.98 15.97
CA ARG A 878 -11.54 -11.22 14.74
C ARG A 878 -10.59 -12.41 14.91
N GLU A 879 -10.36 -13.09 13.81
CA GLU A 879 -9.38 -14.19 13.76
C GLU A 879 -7.95 -13.68 13.58
N VAL A 880 -7.01 -14.54 13.96
CA VAL A 880 -5.57 -14.32 13.74
C VAL A 880 -5.24 -14.73 12.31
N VAL A 881 -4.91 -13.75 11.48
CA VAL A 881 -4.59 -13.98 10.06
C VAL A 881 -3.11 -14.34 9.92
N ARG A 882 -2.85 -15.52 9.33
CA ARG A 882 -1.50 -15.94 8.96
C ARG A 882 -1.06 -15.24 7.68
N LEU A 883 0.16 -14.69 7.70
CA LEU A 883 0.83 -14.19 6.50
C LEU A 883 1.48 -15.32 5.69
N VAL A 884 1.40 -15.20 4.37
CA VAL A 884 2.08 -16.09 3.44
C VAL A 884 3.52 -15.58 3.21
N PRO A 885 4.54 -16.45 3.30
CA PRO A 885 5.91 -16.04 3.01
C PRO A 885 6.06 -15.46 1.60
N GLN A 886 6.79 -14.35 1.46
CA GLN A 886 7.10 -13.74 0.17
C GLN A 886 8.60 -13.76 -0.10
N ARG A 887 8.99 -13.65 -1.38
CA ARG A 887 10.41 -13.51 -1.73
C ARG A 887 10.91 -12.12 -1.32
N ASN A 888 11.92 -12.08 -0.45
CA ASN A 888 12.58 -10.86 0.01
C ASN A 888 13.70 -10.37 -0.94
N GLY A 889 14.14 -11.21 -1.87
CA GLY A 889 15.24 -10.91 -2.81
C GLY A 889 16.64 -11.02 -2.21
N ASP A 890 16.78 -11.45 -0.95
CA ASP A 890 18.08 -11.67 -0.33
C ASP A 890 18.76 -12.93 -0.90
N GLU A 891 20.08 -12.88 -1.00
CA GLU A 891 20.89 -14.06 -1.35
C GLU A 891 20.98 -15.04 -0.17
N ILE A 892 21.22 -16.31 -0.48
CA ILE A 892 21.49 -17.34 0.54
C ILE A 892 22.89 -17.12 1.12
N ILE A 893 22.97 -17.01 2.44
CA ILE A 893 24.22 -16.86 3.17
C ILE A 893 24.75 -18.25 3.52
N LYS A 894 25.86 -18.65 2.90
CA LYS A 894 26.55 -19.90 3.24
C LYS A 894 27.56 -19.63 4.36
N GLY A 895 27.49 -20.34 5.48
CA GLY A 895 28.39 -20.08 6.61
C GLY A 895 28.04 -20.92 7.83
N THR A 896 28.30 -20.39 9.01
CA THR A 896 27.75 -20.93 10.27
C THR A 896 27.10 -19.79 11.06
N PRO A 897 26.42 -20.06 12.18
CA PRO A 897 25.89 -19.00 13.02
C PRO A 897 26.94 -17.99 13.49
N THR A 898 28.20 -18.41 13.64
CA THR A 898 29.27 -17.60 14.23
C THR A 898 30.39 -17.20 13.27
N LYS A 899 30.38 -17.71 12.03
CA LYS A 899 31.44 -17.46 11.04
C LYS A 899 30.88 -17.30 9.63
N THR A 900 31.51 -16.42 8.85
CA THR A 900 31.27 -16.20 7.42
C THR A 900 31.92 -17.29 6.57
N ALA A 901 31.46 -17.51 5.33
CA ALA A 901 32.12 -18.45 4.40
C ALA A 901 33.62 -18.15 4.21
N SER A 902 33.98 -16.87 4.12
CA SER A 902 35.37 -16.43 3.90
C SER A 902 36.33 -16.85 5.02
N GLN A 903 35.83 -17.00 6.25
CA GLN A 903 36.61 -17.40 7.42
C GLN A 903 36.96 -18.90 7.44
N PHE A 904 36.41 -19.71 6.53
CA PHE A 904 36.71 -21.14 6.39
C PHE A 904 37.84 -21.43 5.38
N SER A 905 38.47 -20.39 4.83
CA SER A 905 39.50 -20.51 3.80
C SER A 905 40.86 -20.99 4.34
N ILE A 906 40.92 -22.18 4.96
CA ILE A 906 42.11 -23.04 5.04
C ILE A 906 41.67 -24.52 5.01
N SER A 907 41.21 -25.01 3.86
CA SER A 907 41.67 -26.31 3.31
C SER A 907 41.25 -26.41 1.84
N ILE A 908 42.23 -26.58 0.96
CA ILE A 908 42.05 -26.69 -0.50
C ILE A 908 41.32 -27.99 -0.90
N LEU A 909 40.98 -28.86 0.05
CA LEU A 909 40.35 -30.16 -0.18
C LEU A 909 38.80 -30.11 -0.23
N GLU A 910 38.15 -29.08 0.34
CA GLU A 910 36.67 -29.03 0.37
C GLU A 910 36.02 -28.37 -0.86
N ARG A 911 36.79 -27.65 -1.69
CA ARG A 911 36.28 -27.12 -2.98
C ARG A 911 35.82 -28.22 -3.94
N GLN A 912 36.35 -29.44 -3.81
CA GLN A 912 35.91 -30.57 -4.63
C GLN A 912 34.53 -31.11 -4.25
N ARG A 913 34.06 -30.93 -3.00
CA ARG A 913 32.69 -31.34 -2.62
C ARG A 913 31.63 -30.32 -3.00
N LEU A 914 31.98 -29.04 -3.08
CA LEU A 914 31.05 -27.97 -3.46
C LEU A 914 30.64 -28.03 -4.94
N HIS A 915 31.46 -28.64 -5.80
CA HIS A 915 31.13 -28.79 -7.23
C HIS A 915 30.14 -29.92 -7.52
N ASP A 916 29.97 -30.88 -6.60
CA ASP A 916 29.10 -32.06 -6.78
C ASP A 916 27.64 -31.81 -6.34
N MET A 917 27.34 -30.70 -5.66
CA MET A 917 25.98 -30.37 -5.19
C MET A 917 25.19 -29.46 -6.14
N ASP A 918 25.84 -28.78 -7.09
CA ASP A 918 25.16 -27.96 -8.11
C ASP A 918 24.50 -28.79 -9.23
N GLY A 919 24.72 -30.11 -9.25
CA GLY A 919 24.15 -31.03 -10.25
C GLY A 919 22.71 -31.51 -9.99
N LEU A 920 22.07 -31.11 -8.88
CA LEU A 920 20.78 -31.68 -8.44
C LEU A 920 19.59 -30.70 -8.42
N TYR A 921 19.76 -29.44 -8.84
CA TYR A 921 18.68 -28.44 -8.85
C TYR A 921 18.19 -28.00 -10.25
N THR A 922 18.48 -28.78 -11.30
CA THR A 922 17.94 -28.56 -12.67
C THR A 922 16.97 -29.65 -13.14
N ALA A 923 16.17 -30.19 -12.22
CA ALA A 923 14.92 -30.87 -12.57
C ALA A 923 13.99 -30.85 -11.35
N TYR A 924 13.08 -29.88 -11.29
CA TYR A 924 11.64 -30.02 -10.96
C TYR A 924 10.96 -28.66 -10.97
#